data_AF-A0A9E5J656-F1
#
_entry.id   AF-A0A9E5J656-F1
#
_cell.length_a   1.000
_cell.length_b   1.000
_cell.length_c   1.000
_cell.angle_alpha   90.00
_cell.angle_beta   90.00
_cell.angle_gamma   90.00
#
_symmetry.space_group_name_H-M   'P 1'
#
loop_
_entity.id
_entity.type
_entity.pdbx_description
1 polymer ?
#
loop_
_entity_poly.entity_id
_entity_poly.type
_entity_poly.pdbx_seq_one_letter_code
_entity_poly.pdbx_strand_id
1 'polypeptide(L)'
;FDVLSQQMNRPAEAIADGFLRIAVQQMANAIKKISVARGYDVTRYTLQCFGGAGGQHACMVADALGMKQVYVHPLAGVLSAYGMGLADQSLIREQAVELRLTPEAMPALLAPLQSLGDAARAALTQQALGDAIELHERVHVRYEGSDSALVVSMGSLEEITARFEQAYRQRFAFLMTGKALMVEAVSVEALIKGDASVEVPQAVNPLREVPKRATVRMYAAGSDGESRWWDASLFVREDLRIGDRIAGPAIIAEKNATTVVEPGWQAQVTALDHLLLNRVQERQTKHAAGTSVDPVLLEVFNNLFMNIAEQMGLQLQNTAYSVNIKERLDFSCALFNAQGHLIANAPHMPVHLGSMGESIKTVIRENAGKMRRGDVFVLNDPYHGGTHLPDVTVITPVFLEGASQPEFYVGSRGHHADIGGTTPGSMPPFSTTIQEEGVQINNFKLVSEGVLQEQGMLDLLASGPYPSRNPTQNMADLRAQLAANEKGVQELHHMVAEFGLDVVQAYMRHVQDNAEESVRRVITRLKNGSFTLPLDNGAQIQVAVRVDAKNRSAEIDFTGTSSQQTNNFNAPTAVCMAAVLYVFRSLVNDDIPLNAGCLKPLKVIIPEGCMLNPNFPASVVAGNVETSSCITNALFGALGVMAGSQPTMNNFTFGNAKYQYYETISGGSGAGALVDEAGHITSGFNGTSVVQTHMTNSRLTDPEILEFRFPVRLESYAMREGSGGQGKWHGGMGGVRRIRFLEPMTASILSNGRVHPAFGMAGGKAGAPGINQVQRVDGRVEVLKHIGQVEMAPGDVFE
;
A
#
# COMPACT_ATOMS: atom_id res chain seq x y z
N PHE A 1 -9.77 31.69 -10.87
CA PHE A 1 -10.52 31.59 -9.61
C PHE A 1 -11.94 32.13 -9.73
N ASP A 2 -12.18 33.25 -10.43
CA ASP A 2 -13.54 33.82 -10.57
C ASP A 2 -14.59 32.86 -11.14
N VAL A 3 -14.23 32.03 -12.12
CA VAL A 3 -15.12 30.98 -12.66
C VAL A 3 -15.50 29.95 -11.59
N LEU A 4 -14.52 29.49 -10.80
CA LEU A 4 -14.76 28.54 -9.71
C LEU A 4 -15.56 29.19 -8.57
N SER A 5 -15.35 30.48 -8.31
CA SER A 5 -16.09 31.27 -7.32
C SER A 5 -17.59 31.27 -7.61
N GLN A 6 -17.96 31.47 -8.88
CA GLN A 6 -19.35 31.39 -9.32
C GLN A 6 -19.91 29.96 -9.22
N GLN A 7 -19.14 28.95 -9.63
CA GLN A 7 -19.58 27.56 -9.62
C GLN A 7 -19.78 27.00 -8.19
N MET A 8 -18.92 27.38 -7.27
CA MET A 8 -18.92 26.89 -5.88
C MET A 8 -19.66 27.82 -4.91
N ASN A 9 -20.11 28.99 -5.37
CA ASN A 9 -20.70 30.04 -4.55
C ASN A 9 -19.80 30.43 -3.36
N ARG A 10 -18.50 30.64 -3.61
CA ARG A 10 -17.49 31.02 -2.60
C ARG A 10 -16.60 32.15 -3.11
N PRO A 11 -16.10 33.06 -2.24
CA PRO A 11 -15.13 34.09 -2.63
C PRO A 11 -13.89 33.48 -3.30
N ALA A 12 -13.32 34.17 -4.29
CA ALA A 12 -12.19 33.66 -5.07
C ALA A 12 -10.94 33.41 -4.19
N GLU A 13 -10.72 34.28 -3.20
CA GLU A 13 -9.66 34.14 -2.20
C GLU A 13 -9.83 32.92 -1.30
N ALA A 14 -11.07 32.56 -0.95
CA ALA A 14 -11.36 31.36 -0.16
C ALA A 14 -11.10 30.08 -0.96
N ILE A 15 -11.34 30.12 -2.27
CA ILE A 15 -10.99 29.01 -3.18
C ILE A 15 -9.48 28.88 -3.30
N ALA A 16 -8.75 29.99 -3.50
CA ALA A 16 -7.30 29.98 -3.58
C ALA A 16 -6.65 29.43 -2.29
N ASP A 17 -7.14 29.85 -1.11
CA ASP A 17 -6.74 29.29 0.19
C ASP A 17 -7.05 27.78 0.30
N GLY A 18 -8.18 27.33 -0.24
CA GLY A 18 -8.51 25.90 -0.32
C GLY A 18 -7.50 25.08 -1.12
N PHE A 19 -7.08 25.57 -2.29
CA PHE A 19 -6.03 24.92 -3.09
C PHE A 19 -4.70 24.86 -2.33
N LEU A 20 -4.34 25.94 -1.63
CA LEU A 20 -3.14 26.00 -0.80
C LEU A 20 -3.17 24.97 0.33
N ARG A 21 -4.30 24.86 1.05
CA ARG A 21 -4.50 23.88 2.12
C ARG A 21 -4.39 22.44 1.61
N ILE A 22 -4.96 22.12 0.45
CA ILE A 22 -4.85 20.79 -0.17
C ILE A 22 -3.39 20.47 -0.49
N ALA A 23 -2.67 21.40 -1.15
CA ALA A 23 -1.27 21.21 -1.50
C ALA A 23 -0.37 21.04 -0.25
N VAL A 24 -0.59 21.85 0.79
CA VAL A 24 0.11 21.72 2.08
C VAL A 24 -0.14 20.36 2.72
N GLN A 25 -1.38 19.88 2.72
CA GLN A 25 -1.71 18.57 3.27
C GLN A 25 -1.00 17.45 2.51
N GLN A 26 -0.95 17.52 1.18
CA GLN A 26 -0.21 16.55 0.36
C GLN A 26 1.29 16.55 0.66
N MET A 27 1.91 17.74 0.76
CA MET A 27 3.33 17.87 1.12
C MET A 27 3.62 17.30 2.53
N ALA A 28 2.80 17.65 3.53
CA ALA A 28 2.93 17.14 4.88
C ALA A 28 2.75 15.60 4.93
N ASN A 29 1.80 15.07 4.15
CA ASN A 29 1.57 13.63 4.05
C ASN A 29 2.76 12.88 3.46
N ALA A 30 3.40 13.42 2.41
CA ALA A 30 4.60 12.82 1.82
C ALA A 30 5.76 12.75 2.83
N ILE A 31 5.95 13.81 3.63
CA ILE A 31 6.95 13.85 4.70
C ILE A 31 6.61 12.81 5.77
N LYS A 32 5.37 12.78 6.28
CA LYS A 32 4.92 11.78 7.27
C LYS A 32 5.15 10.35 6.78
N LYS A 33 4.79 10.03 5.53
CA LYS A 33 4.94 8.69 4.94
C LYS A 33 6.39 8.20 5.02
N ILE A 34 7.35 9.03 4.62
CA ILE A 34 8.78 8.69 4.65
C ILE A 34 9.29 8.59 6.08
N SER A 35 8.91 9.53 6.95
CA SER A 35 9.38 9.57 8.34
C SER A 35 8.82 8.44 9.19
N VAL A 36 7.53 8.12 9.05
CA VAL A 36 6.87 7.00 9.75
C VAL A 36 7.46 5.66 9.31
N ALA A 37 7.70 5.46 8.00
CA ALA A 37 8.36 4.26 7.50
C ALA A 37 9.76 4.01 8.11
N ARG A 38 10.40 5.07 8.63
CA ARG A 38 11.70 5.02 9.31
C ARG A 38 11.61 5.11 10.84
N GLY A 39 10.41 5.19 11.42
CA GLY A 39 10.21 5.28 12.87
C GLY A 39 10.62 6.62 13.50
N TYR A 40 10.49 7.74 12.79
CA TYR A 40 10.81 9.08 13.31
C TYR A 40 9.56 9.85 13.77
N ASP A 41 9.64 10.46 14.95
CA ASP A 41 8.69 11.48 15.42
C ASP A 41 9.04 12.84 14.82
N VAL A 42 8.28 13.24 13.79
CA VAL A 42 8.51 14.47 13.04
C VAL A 42 8.32 15.75 13.86
N THR A 43 7.54 15.71 14.95
CA THR A 43 7.22 16.92 15.74
C THR A 43 8.44 17.51 16.45
N ARG A 44 9.49 16.69 16.61
CA ARG A 44 10.76 17.06 17.27
C ARG A 44 11.79 17.67 16.33
N TYR A 45 11.51 17.72 15.03
CA TYR A 45 12.44 18.21 14.02
C TYR A 45 12.17 19.66 13.63
N THR A 46 13.19 20.29 13.03
CA THR A 46 13.08 21.57 12.34
C THR A 46 12.89 21.33 10.86
N LEU A 47 11.88 21.96 10.24
CA LEU A 47 11.63 21.82 8.81
C LEU A 47 12.68 22.61 8.02
N GLN A 48 13.56 21.91 7.30
CA GLN A 48 14.46 22.54 6.33
C GLN A 48 13.68 22.85 5.04
N CYS A 49 13.63 24.12 4.67
CA CYS A 49 12.94 24.57 3.48
C CYS A 49 13.92 25.01 2.39
N PHE A 50 13.66 24.58 1.14
CA PHE A 50 14.45 24.97 -0.04
C PHE A 50 13.58 25.04 -1.31
N GLY A 51 14.15 25.59 -2.39
CA GLY A 51 13.45 25.91 -3.64
C GLY A 51 12.77 27.28 -3.62
N GLY A 52 12.49 27.84 -4.80
CA GLY A 52 11.95 29.20 -4.92
C GLY A 52 10.55 29.39 -4.29
N ALA A 53 9.74 28.34 -4.29
CA ALA A 53 8.39 28.34 -3.70
C ALA A 53 8.34 27.74 -2.28
N GLY A 54 9.40 27.09 -1.80
CA GLY A 54 9.36 26.37 -0.52
C GLY A 54 8.96 27.27 0.64
N GLY A 55 9.57 28.47 0.72
CA GLY A 55 9.34 29.43 1.80
C GLY A 55 7.90 29.95 1.85
N GLN A 56 7.13 29.81 0.78
CA GLN A 56 5.73 30.23 0.71
C GLN A 56 4.79 29.26 1.43
N HIS A 57 5.20 28.00 1.61
CA HIS A 57 4.37 26.95 2.20
C HIS A 57 4.90 26.46 3.55
N ALA A 58 6.14 26.82 3.91
CA ALA A 58 6.88 26.16 4.97
C ALA A 58 6.22 26.25 6.35
N CYS A 59 5.69 27.41 6.75
CA CYS A 59 4.96 27.56 8.02
C CYS A 59 3.72 26.66 8.06
N MET A 60 2.92 26.63 6.99
CA MET A 60 1.71 25.81 6.92
C MET A 60 2.03 24.31 6.92
N VAL A 61 3.10 23.89 6.21
CA VAL A 61 3.57 22.50 6.23
C VAL A 61 4.07 22.11 7.62
N ALA A 62 4.85 22.98 8.27
CA ALA A 62 5.30 22.76 9.64
C ALA A 62 4.12 22.62 10.61
N ASP A 63 3.11 23.49 10.49
CA ASP A 63 1.88 23.41 11.29
C ASP A 63 1.14 22.08 11.08
N ALA A 64 1.00 21.60 9.83
CA ALA A 64 0.36 20.32 9.52
C ALA A 64 1.15 19.08 10.00
N LEU A 65 2.45 19.25 10.20
CA LEU A 65 3.36 18.24 10.77
C LEU A 65 3.49 18.35 12.30
N GLY A 66 2.92 19.37 12.94
CA GLY A 66 3.11 19.65 14.36
C GLY A 66 4.52 20.14 14.72
N MET A 67 5.31 20.58 13.74
CA MET A 67 6.65 21.15 13.94
C MET A 67 6.55 22.61 14.39
N LYS A 68 7.47 23.03 15.27
CA LYS A 68 7.47 24.40 15.83
C LYS A 68 8.48 25.34 15.18
N GLN A 69 9.35 24.81 14.31
CA GLN A 69 10.45 25.55 13.70
C GLN A 69 10.60 25.23 12.23
N VAL A 70 10.85 26.27 11.44
CA VAL A 70 11.27 26.19 10.04
C VAL A 70 12.60 26.90 9.89
N TYR A 71 13.50 26.30 9.13
CA TYR A 71 14.78 26.88 8.78
C TYR A 71 14.83 27.15 7.28
N VAL A 72 15.24 28.37 6.91
CA VAL A 72 15.42 28.80 5.53
C VAL A 72 16.84 29.36 5.38
N HIS A 73 17.61 28.70 4.51
CA HIS A 73 18.97 29.10 4.18
C HIS A 73 18.97 30.32 3.22
N PRO A 74 19.94 31.25 3.26
CA PRO A 74 20.05 32.39 2.35
C PRO A 74 20.07 31.99 0.87
N LEU A 75 20.62 30.80 0.62
CA LEU A 75 20.69 30.19 -0.70
C LEU A 75 19.55 29.20 -0.96
N ALA A 76 18.42 29.27 -0.24
CA ALA A 76 17.31 28.31 -0.36
C ALA A 76 16.87 28.06 -1.81
N GLY A 77 16.82 29.09 -2.66
CA GLY A 77 16.47 28.96 -4.08
C GLY A 77 17.48 28.17 -4.93
N VAL A 78 18.73 28.02 -4.48
CA VAL A 78 19.82 27.30 -5.17
C VAL A 78 20.53 26.31 -4.23
N LEU A 79 19.85 25.87 -3.16
CA LEU A 79 20.46 25.13 -2.07
C LEU A 79 21.05 23.79 -2.53
N SER A 80 20.47 23.16 -3.55
CA SER A 80 21.01 21.94 -4.14
C SER A 80 22.41 22.15 -4.75
N ALA A 81 22.65 23.27 -5.45
CA ALA A 81 23.95 23.58 -6.01
C ALA A 81 24.98 23.89 -4.92
N TYR A 82 24.56 24.61 -3.88
CA TYR A 82 25.40 24.87 -2.70
C TYR A 82 25.75 23.55 -1.98
N GLY A 83 24.76 22.69 -1.74
CA GLY A 83 24.95 21.38 -1.12
C GLY A 83 25.86 20.46 -1.93
N MET A 84 25.78 20.47 -3.27
CA MET A 84 26.72 19.74 -4.13
C MET A 84 28.17 20.22 -3.95
N GLY A 85 28.39 21.53 -3.73
CA GLY A 85 29.72 22.08 -3.48
C GLY A 85 30.26 21.77 -2.08
N LEU A 86 29.38 21.54 -1.10
CA LEU A 86 29.75 21.17 0.27
C LEU A 86 29.85 19.65 0.51
N ALA A 87 29.26 18.85 -0.38
CA ALA A 87 29.11 17.43 -0.16
C ALA A 87 30.47 16.75 -0.05
N ASP A 88 30.58 15.86 0.94
CA ASP A 88 31.73 14.96 1.03
C ASP A 88 31.78 14.05 -0.21
N GLN A 89 33.00 13.72 -0.65
CA GLN A 89 33.18 12.70 -1.66
C GLN A 89 33.15 11.33 -0.97
N SER A 90 32.09 10.57 -1.19
CA SER A 90 31.91 9.25 -0.58
C SER A 90 32.00 8.13 -1.62
N LEU A 91 32.64 7.03 -1.27
CA LEU A 91 32.62 5.79 -2.01
C LEU A 91 32.16 4.65 -1.10
N ILE A 92 31.06 4.00 -1.45
CA ILE A 92 30.57 2.83 -0.73
C ILE A 92 30.99 1.56 -1.48
N ARG A 93 31.49 0.59 -0.72
CA ARG A 93 31.80 -0.77 -1.16
C ARG A 93 31.10 -1.74 -0.22
N GLU A 94 30.48 -2.76 -0.78
CA GLU A 94 29.68 -3.74 -0.03
C GLU A 94 29.97 -5.15 -0.52
N GLN A 95 29.88 -6.11 0.39
CA GLN A 95 30.01 -7.54 0.10
C GLN A 95 29.03 -8.36 0.95
N ALA A 96 28.28 -9.25 0.31
CA ALA A 96 27.46 -10.25 0.99
C ALA A 96 28.33 -11.28 1.72
N VAL A 97 27.92 -11.65 2.94
CA VAL A 97 28.65 -12.60 3.80
C VAL A 97 27.74 -13.73 4.27
N GLU A 98 26.46 -13.46 4.56
CA GLU A 98 25.45 -14.45 4.93
C GLU A 98 25.85 -15.40 6.07
N LEU A 99 26.24 -14.82 7.20
CA LEU A 99 26.68 -15.56 8.39
C LEU A 99 25.78 -15.31 9.59
N ARG A 100 25.59 -16.33 10.43
CA ARG A 100 24.99 -16.13 11.75
C ARG A 100 25.93 -15.27 12.59
N LEU A 101 25.38 -14.24 13.23
CA LEU A 101 26.14 -13.35 14.10
C LEU A 101 26.44 -14.07 15.42
N THR A 102 27.63 -14.66 15.50
CA THR A 102 28.15 -15.37 16.68
C THR A 102 29.59 -14.94 16.97
N PRO A 103 30.12 -15.18 18.18
CA PRO A 103 31.52 -14.87 18.49
C PRO A 103 32.53 -15.46 17.50
N GLU A 104 32.26 -16.67 16.99
CA GLU A 104 33.12 -17.40 16.06
C GLU A 104 33.08 -16.82 14.65
N ALA A 105 32.00 -16.14 14.27
CA ALA A 105 31.83 -15.53 12.96
C ALA A 105 32.48 -14.14 12.85
N MET A 106 32.76 -13.47 13.98
CA MET A 106 33.30 -12.10 13.99
C MET A 106 34.60 -11.94 13.18
N PRO A 107 35.60 -12.84 13.26
CA PRO A 107 36.81 -12.73 12.42
C PRO A 107 36.52 -12.80 10.91
N ALA A 108 35.49 -13.54 10.50
CA ALA A 108 35.09 -13.67 9.11
C ALA A 108 34.40 -12.41 8.56
N LEU A 109 33.93 -11.50 9.41
CA LEU A 109 33.39 -10.19 9.03
C LEU A 109 34.51 -9.15 8.82
N LEU A 110 35.59 -9.25 9.59
CA LEU A 110 36.69 -8.28 9.58
C LEU A 110 37.51 -8.33 8.29
N ALA A 111 37.77 -9.53 7.75
CA ALA A 111 38.59 -9.66 6.54
C ALA A 111 37.93 -9.02 5.29
N PRO A 112 36.62 -9.24 5.00
CA PRO A 112 35.93 -8.50 3.94
C PRO A 112 35.90 -6.99 4.18
N LEU A 113 35.63 -6.52 5.42
CA LEU A 113 35.66 -5.09 5.75
C LEU A 113 37.02 -4.46 5.44
N GLN A 114 38.11 -5.11 5.85
CA GLN A 114 39.46 -4.64 5.56
C GLN A 114 39.71 -4.57 4.04
N SER A 115 39.35 -5.61 3.28
CA SER A 115 39.50 -5.62 1.82
C SER A 115 38.69 -4.54 1.13
N LEU A 116 37.44 -4.33 1.55
CA LEU A 116 36.57 -3.27 1.04
C LEU A 116 37.12 -1.88 1.37
N GLY A 117 37.64 -1.70 2.58
CA GLY A 117 38.27 -0.45 3.03
C GLY A 117 39.53 -0.10 2.25
N ASP A 118 40.41 -1.08 2.03
CA ASP A 118 41.61 -0.90 1.22
C ASP A 118 41.26 -0.56 -0.24
N ALA A 119 40.29 -1.27 -0.82
CA ALA A 119 39.81 -1.01 -2.17
C ALA A 119 39.14 0.37 -2.31
N ALA A 120 38.32 0.77 -1.33
CA ALA A 120 37.65 2.06 -1.32
C ALA A 120 38.68 3.21 -1.19
N ARG A 121 39.66 3.06 -0.29
CA ARG A 121 40.76 4.01 -0.10
C ARG A 121 41.60 4.15 -1.37
N ALA A 122 41.95 3.04 -2.03
CA ALA A 122 42.72 3.05 -3.27
C ALA A 122 41.97 3.79 -4.39
N ALA A 123 40.66 3.56 -4.53
CA ALA A 123 39.83 4.21 -5.54
C ALA A 123 39.66 5.72 -5.30
N LEU A 124 39.44 6.15 -4.04
CA LEU A 124 39.31 7.57 -3.69
C LEU A 124 40.64 8.33 -3.79
N THR A 125 41.76 7.70 -3.41
CA THR A 125 43.10 8.31 -3.56
C THR A 125 43.45 8.63 -5.01
N GLN A 126 42.95 7.85 -5.99
CA GLN A 126 43.15 8.16 -7.41
C GLN A 126 42.42 9.43 -7.87
N GLN A 127 41.41 9.87 -7.12
CA GLN A 127 40.57 11.03 -7.43
C GLN A 127 40.92 12.26 -6.58
N ALA A 128 41.69 12.09 -5.49
CA ALA A 128 41.99 13.14 -4.52
C ALA A 128 43.49 13.35 -4.29
N LEU A 129 43.93 14.62 -4.29
CA LEU A 129 45.32 15.04 -4.15
C LEU A 129 45.71 15.23 -2.67
N GLY A 130 45.73 14.15 -1.88
CA GLY A 130 46.39 14.12 -0.57
C GLY A 130 45.52 14.41 0.67
N ASP A 131 44.19 14.44 0.53
CA ASP A 131 43.26 14.61 1.65
C ASP A 131 43.12 13.33 2.50
N ALA A 132 42.81 13.50 3.79
CA ALA A 132 42.62 12.39 4.72
C ALA A 132 41.29 11.65 4.45
N ILE A 133 41.38 10.35 4.16
CA ILE A 133 40.22 9.48 3.93
C ILE A 133 39.78 8.82 5.25
N GLU A 134 38.57 9.11 5.68
CA GLU A 134 37.87 8.47 6.80
C GLU A 134 37.15 7.21 6.32
N LEU A 135 37.18 6.12 7.09
CA LEU A 135 36.46 4.88 6.77
C LEU A 135 35.37 4.64 7.82
N HIS A 136 34.15 4.41 7.36
CA HIS A 136 33.02 3.99 8.18
C HIS A 136 32.65 2.56 7.83
N GLU A 137 33.00 1.65 8.74
CA GLU A 137 32.67 0.23 8.63
C GLU A 137 31.27 -0.05 9.20
N ARG A 138 30.47 -0.81 8.45
CA ARG A 138 29.08 -1.13 8.79
C ARG A 138 28.78 -2.61 8.57
N VAL A 139 27.85 -3.11 9.36
CA VAL A 139 27.32 -4.48 9.28
C VAL A 139 25.82 -4.41 9.03
N HIS A 140 25.35 -5.22 8.10
CA HIS A 140 23.94 -5.31 7.72
C HIS A 140 23.34 -6.50 8.45
N VAL A 141 22.56 -6.23 9.50
CA VAL A 141 22.07 -7.26 10.43
C VAL A 141 20.57 -7.44 10.30
N ARG A 142 20.11 -8.69 10.28
CA ARG A 142 18.69 -9.05 10.26
C ARG A 142 18.40 -10.22 11.19
N TYR A 143 17.13 -10.45 11.52
CA TYR A 143 16.74 -11.70 12.17
C TYR A 143 16.78 -12.86 11.17
N GLU A 144 17.19 -14.04 11.64
CA GLU A 144 17.14 -15.27 10.87
C GLU A 144 15.72 -15.54 10.36
N GLY A 145 15.61 -15.71 9.04
CA GLY A 145 14.32 -15.86 8.36
C GLY A 145 13.62 -14.55 7.96
N SER A 146 14.16 -13.38 8.31
CA SER A 146 13.81 -12.10 7.70
C SER A 146 14.78 -11.74 6.55
N ASP A 147 14.44 -10.79 5.71
CA ASP A 147 15.11 -10.32 4.46
C ASP A 147 15.33 -8.80 4.44
N SER A 148 15.09 -8.11 5.56
CA SER A 148 15.46 -6.69 5.68
C SER A 148 16.53 -6.54 6.73
N ALA A 149 17.75 -6.28 6.28
CA ALA A 149 18.81 -5.84 7.17
C ALA A 149 18.63 -4.39 7.63
N LEU A 150 19.00 -4.16 8.88
CA LEU A 150 19.29 -2.84 9.40
C LEU A 150 20.80 -2.65 9.41
N VAL A 151 21.24 -1.54 8.85
CA VAL A 151 22.65 -1.19 8.80
C VAL A 151 23.06 -0.55 10.12
N VAL A 152 24.05 -1.13 10.78
CA VAL A 152 24.61 -0.62 12.04
C VAL A 152 26.13 -0.48 11.92
N SER A 153 26.72 0.46 12.65
CA SER A 153 28.17 0.61 12.70
C SER A 153 28.83 -0.66 13.25
N MET A 154 29.97 -1.04 12.67
CA MET A 154 30.80 -2.15 13.15
C MET A 154 31.23 -1.92 14.61
N GLY A 155 31.43 -3.01 15.35
CA GLY A 155 31.81 -2.99 16.76
C GLY A 155 31.96 -4.41 17.34
N SER A 156 31.97 -4.51 18.66
CA SER A 156 31.83 -5.79 19.36
C SER A 156 30.47 -6.43 19.07
N LEU A 157 30.36 -7.74 19.33
CA LEU A 157 29.11 -8.49 19.18
C LEU A 157 27.97 -7.86 19.98
N GLU A 158 28.26 -7.44 21.22
CA GLU A 158 27.32 -6.80 22.12
C GLU A 158 26.85 -5.44 21.58
N GLU A 159 27.77 -4.63 21.04
CA GLU A 159 27.43 -3.32 20.45
C GLU A 159 26.60 -3.45 19.19
N ILE A 160 26.96 -4.36 18.29
CA ILE A 160 26.19 -4.64 17.07
C ILE A 160 24.78 -5.08 17.44
N THR A 161 24.65 -6.02 18.39
CA THR A 161 23.36 -6.51 18.87
C THR A 161 22.52 -5.40 19.47
N ALA A 162 23.10 -4.59 20.37
CA ALA A 162 22.38 -3.49 21.02
C ALA A 162 21.92 -2.42 20.03
N ARG A 163 22.78 -2.01 19.09
CA ARG A 163 22.44 -1.05 18.03
C ARG A 163 21.35 -1.60 17.10
N PHE A 164 21.46 -2.87 16.71
CA PHE A 164 20.43 -3.53 15.90
C PHE A 164 19.10 -3.57 16.64
N GLU A 165 19.07 -4.04 17.88
CA GLU A 165 17.83 -4.11 18.67
C GLU A 165 17.21 -2.73 18.92
N GLN A 166 18.03 -1.70 19.14
CA GLN A 166 17.54 -0.32 19.28
C GLN A 166 16.91 0.17 17.99
N ALA A 167 17.61 0.03 16.85
CA ALA A 167 17.09 0.40 15.53
C ALA A 167 15.84 -0.41 15.17
N TYR A 168 15.81 -1.69 15.52
CA TYR A 168 14.69 -2.58 15.27
C TYR A 168 13.47 -2.21 16.12
N ARG A 169 13.62 -1.98 17.44
CA ARG A 169 12.52 -1.48 18.30
C ARG A 169 12.02 -0.12 17.83
N GLN A 170 12.91 0.78 17.40
CA GLN A 170 12.50 2.08 16.88
C GLN A 170 11.63 1.95 15.62
N ARG A 171 11.97 1.02 14.73
CA ARG A 171 11.28 0.85 13.45
C ARG A 171 10.03 -0.03 13.54
N PHE A 172 10.04 -1.06 14.39
CA PHE A 172 9.03 -2.12 14.41
C PHE A 172 8.29 -2.24 15.75
N ALA A 173 8.69 -1.51 16.80
CA ALA A 173 8.09 -1.48 18.15
C ALA A 173 8.16 -2.78 18.99
N PHE A 174 8.77 -3.87 18.49
CA PHE A 174 8.99 -5.12 19.24
C PHE A 174 10.34 -5.75 18.88
N LEU A 175 10.70 -6.87 19.50
CA LEU A 175 11.83 -7.73 19.10
C LEU A 175 11.34 -9.16 18.80
N MET A 176 12.04 -9.86 17.90
CA MET A 176 11.76 -11.28 17.62
C MET A 176 12.49 -12.18 18.63
N THR A 177 11.93 -12.34 19.83
CA THR A 177 12.53 -13.16 20.89
C THR A 177 12.77 -14.61 20.42
N GLY A 178 13.97 -15.13 20.67
CA GLY A 178 14.35 -16.51 20.31
C GLY A 178 14.86 -16.71 18.88
N LYS A 179 14.91 -15.66 18.06
CA LYS A 179 15.52 -15.70 16.72
C LYS A 179 16.99 -15.29 16.74
N ALA A 180 17.81 -15.99 15.96
CA ALA A 180 19.21 -15.62 15.78
C ALA A 180 19.35 -14.35 14.94
N LEU A 181 20.46 -13.64 15.10
CA LEU A 181 20.85 -12.55 14.20
C LEU A 181 21.74 -13.09 13.07
N MET A 182 21.53 -12.58 11.87
CA MET A 182 22.28 -12.89 10.66
C MET A 182 22.94 -11.60 10.15
N VAL A 183 24.20 -11.70 9.73
CA VAL A 183 24.89 -10.69 8.95
C VAL A 183 24.71 -11.03 7.49
N GLU A 184 23.90 -10.22 6.80
CA GLU A 184 23.64 -10.33 5.37
C GLU A 184 24.86 -9.88 4.57
N ALA A 185 25.34 -8.68 4.89
CA ALA A 185 26.44 -8.03 4.22
C ALA A 185 27.29 -7.20 5.19
N VAL A 186 28.48 -6.84 4.72
CA VAL A 186 29.30 -5.79 5.33
C VAL A 186 29.59 -4.73 4.28
N SER A 187 29.70 -3.48 4.72
CA SER A 187 30.00 -2.37 3.83
C SER A 187 30.98 -1.39 4.47
N VAL A 188 31.82 -0.79 3.63
CA VAL A 188 32.69 0.32 4.02
C VAL A 188 32.32 1.53 3.18
N GLU A 189 32.03 2.62 3.87
CA GLU A 189 31.94 3.96 3.27
C GLU A 189 33.25 4.68 3.53
N ALA A 190 33.98 4.97 2.45
CA ALA A 190 35.17 5.80 2.50
C ALA A 190 34.78 7.24 2.15
N LEU A 191 35.22 8.19 2.95
CA LEU A 191 34.78 9.58 2.88
C LEU A 191 35.99 10.52 2.85
N ILE A 192 35.98 11.43 1.88
CA ILE A 192 36.85 12.60 1.85
C ILE A 192 35.97 13.80 2.15
N LYS A 193 36.30 14.51 3.23
CA LYS A 193 35.54 15.68 3.63
C LYS A 193 35.57 16.72 2.51
N GLY A 194 34.41 17.22 2.14
CA GLY A 194 34.30 18.34 1.22
C GLY A 194 35.01 19.57 1.80
N ASP A 195 35.40 20.50 0.93
CA ASP A 195 35.99 21.78 1.34
C ASP A 195 34.88 22.74 1.82
N ALA A 196 34.11 22.27 2.82
CA ALA A 196 33.00 23.01 3.38
C ALA A 196 33.55 24.17 4.20
N SER A 197 33.51 25.37 3.62
CA SER A 197 33.80 26.59 4.37
C SER A 197 32.83 26.69 5.54
N VAL A 198 33.34 26.59 6.77
CA VAL A 198 32.52 26.78 7.98
C VAL A 198 31.93 28.19 7.95
N GLU A 199 30.61 28.28 7.94
CA GLU A 199 29.94 29.58 8.05
C GLU A 199 30.30 30.21 9.40
N VAL A 200 30.82 31.44 9.35
CA VAL A 200 31.31 32.13 10.55
C VAL A 200 30.16 32.93 11.18
N PRO A 201 29.78 32.65 12.44
CA PRO A 201 28.77 33.44 13.13
C PRO A 201 29.17 34.91 13.23
N GLN A 202 28.25 35.78 12.83
CA GLN A 202 28.38 37.23 12.97
C GLN A 202 27.78 37.71 14.30
N ALA A 203 28.26 38.86 14.77
CA ALA A 203 27.71 39.49 15.98
C ALA A 203 26.24 39.90 15.75
N VAL A 204 25.37 39.52 16.70
CA VAL A 204 23.95 39.85 16.66
C VAL A 204 23.77 41.34 16.92
N ASN A 205 23.09 42.05 16.02
CA ASN A 205 22.81 43.46 16.20
C ASN A 205 21.74 43.66 17.30
N PRO A 206 21.74 44.81 18.00
CA PRO A 206 20.65 45.17 18.90
C PRO A 206 19.30 45.15 18.18
N LEU A 207 18.25 44.72 18.91
CA LEU A 207 16.89 44.72 18.39
C LEU A 207 16.48 46.14 17.94
N ARG A 208 15.84 46.20 16.77
CA ARG A 208 15.36 47.44 16.16
C ARG A 208 14.01 47.21 15.51
N GLU A 209 13.34 48.29 15.16
CA GLU A 209 12.24 48.23 14.21
C GLU A 209 12.79 47.94 12.81
N VAL A 210 12.34 46.85 12.21
CA VAL A 210 12.79 46.42 10.89
C VAL A 210 12.10 47.29 9.83
N PRO A 211 12.83 47.89 8.88
CA PRO A 211 12.23 48.74 7.85
C PRO A 211 11.38 47.89 6.90
N LYS A 212 10.06 48.09 6.92
CA LYS A 212 9.15 47.53 5.92
C LYS A 212 9.15 48.40 4.67
N ARG A 213 9.15 47.76 3.49
CA ARG A 213 9.06 48.47 2.20
C ARG A 213 7.64 48.84 1.83
N ALA A 214 6.69 47.99 2.20
CA ALA A 214 5.27 48.22 1.95
C ALA A 214 4.41 47.47 2.97
N THR A 215 3.12 47.78 2.95
CA THR A 215 2.07 46.96 3.56
C THR A 215 1.18 46.45 2.43
N VAL A 216 0.97 45.14 2.36
CA VAL A 216 0.27 44.45 1.27
C VAL A 216 -0.86 43.58 1.83
N ARG A 217 -1.89 43.37 1.01
CA ARG A 217 -3.03 42.52 1.38
C ARG A 217 -2.66 41.05 1.18
N MET A 218 -2.77 40.25 2.23
CA MET A 218 -2.51 38.81 2.23
C MET A 218 -3.71 38.07 2.80
N TYR A 219 -4.26 37.09 2.07
CA TYR A 219 -5.34 36.25 2.58
C TYR A 219 -4.73 35.00 3.19
N ALA A 220 -4.90 34.80 4.50
CA ALA A 220 -4.26 33.70 5.24
C ALA A 220 -5.04 33.33 6.50
N ALA A 221 -4.85 32.11 6.98
CA ALA A 221 -5.42 31.62 8.23
C ALA A 221 -4.76 32.27 9.45
N GLY A 222 -5.57 32.74 10.41
CA GLY A 222 -5.09 33.17 11.71
C GLY A 222 -4.61 32.01 12.58
N SER A 223 -4.07 32.33 13.76
CA SER A 223 -3.77 31.34 14.80
C SER A 223 -5.01 30.65 15.37
N ASP A 224 -6.18 31.24 15.15
CA ASP A 224 -7.51 30.68 15.40
C ASP A 224 -8.03 29.79 14.25
N GLY A 225 -7.27 29.61 13.17
CA GLY A 225 -7.60 28.74 12.04
C GLY A 225 -8.50 29.37 10.97
N GLU A 226 -9.03 30.57 11.23
CA GLU A 226 -9.95 31.27 10.34
C GLU A 226 -9.21 32.15 9.33
N SER A 227 -9.47 31.91 8.04
CA SER A 227 -8.86 32.67 6.94
C SER A 227 -9.53 34.02 6.78
N ARG A 228 -8.70 35.06 6.67
CA ARG A 228 -9.14 36.43 6.40
C ARG A 228 -8.06 37.20 5.70
N TRP A 229 -8.42 38.40 5.24
CA TRP A 229 -7.44 39.34 4.74
C TRP A 229 -6.68 40.03 5.87
N TRP A 230 -5.36 40.03 5.75
CA TRP A 230 -4.42 40.70 6.64
C TRP A 230 -3.67 41.80 5.90
N ASP A 231 -3.27 42.83 6.63
CA ASP A 231 -2.33 43.85 6.17
C ASP A 231 -0.90 43.40 6.53
N ALA A 232 -0.31 42.59 5.66
CA ALA A 232 1.00 41.99 5.86
C ALA A 232 2.13 42.98 5.58
N SER A 233 3.19 42.93 6.38
CA SER A 233 4.38 43.75 6.13
C SER A 233 5.27 43.09 5.07
N LEU A 234 5.60 43.84 4.01
CA LEU A 234 6.53 43.39 2.98
C LEU A 234 7.95 43.88 3.33
N PHE A 235 8.84 42.93 3.54
CA PHE A 235 10.27 43.12 3.72
C PHE A 235 11.01 42.62 2.48
N VAL A 236 12.18 43.19 2.23
CA VAL A 236 13.13 42.63 1.27
C VAL A 236 14.39 42.23 2.02
N ARG A 237 15.02 41.12 1.60
CA ARG A 237 16.14 40.52 2.32
C ARG A 237 17.29 41.48 2.55
N GLU A 238 17.55 42.37 1.59
CA GLU A 238 18.67 43.33 1.60
C GLU A 238 18.59 44.39 2.70
N ASP A 239 17.39 44.61 3.26
CA ASP A 239 17.18 45.62 4.30
C ASP A 239 17.28 45.03 5.72
N LEU A 240 17.41 43.69 5.82
CA LEU A 240 17.48 42.95 7.08
C LEU A 240 18.92 42.85 7.60
N ARG A 241 19.06 42.76 8.92
CA ARG A 241 20.34 42.62 9.62
C ARG A 241 20.30 41.41 10.54
N ILE A 242 21.49 40.86 10.82
CA ILE A 242 21.68 39.79 11.82
C ILE A 242 21.01 40.19 13.15
N GLY A 243 20.08 39.37 13.62
CA GLY A 243 19.30 39.61 14.86
C GLY A 243 17.91 40.20 14.66
N ASP A 244 17.58 40.71 13.46
CA ASP A 244 16.25 41.27 13.18
C ASP A 244 15.15 40.21 13.40
N ARG A 245 14.01 40.65 13.94
CA ARG A 245 12.84 39.81 14.20
C ARG A 245 11.63 40.37 13.48
N ILE A 246 10.89 39.51 12.79
CA ILE A 246 9.75 39.87 11.97
C ILE A 246 8.56 39.01 12.41
N ALA A 247 7.56 39.63 13.01
CA ALA A 247 6.30 38.96 13.34
C ALA A 247 5.43 38.80 12.08
N GLY A 248 4.81 37.64 11.92
CA GLY A 248 3.77 37.42 10.91
C GLY A 248 2.45 38.11 11.28
N PRO A 249 1.58 38.42 10.30
CA PRO A 249 1.70 38.13 8.87
C PRO A 249 2.72 39.04 8.16
N ALA A 250 3.69 38.43 7.46
CA ALA A 250 4.71 39.14 6.72
C ALA A 250 5.20 38.36 5.50
N ILE A 251 5.72 39.08 4.51
CA ILE A 251 6.36 38.51 3.32
C ILE A 251 7.80 39.01 3.29
N ILE A 252 8.75 38.11 3.18
CA ILE A 252 10.18 38.41 2.98
C ILE A 252 10.53 38.02 1.56
N ALA A 253 10.69 39.03 0.70
CA ALA A 253 11.09 38.83 -0.69
C ALA A 253 12.61 38.79 -0.82
N GLU A 254 13.11 37.80 -1.55
CA GLU A 254 14.52 37.61 -1.86
C GLU A 254 14.70 37.49 -3.37
N LYS A 255 15.92 37.63 -3.88
CA LYS A 255 16.17 37.54 -5.34
C LYS A 255 15.76 36.20 -5.95
N ASN A 256 15.88 35.12 -5.18
CA ASN A 256 15.70 33.75 -5.66
C ASN A 256 14.62 32.96 -4.89
N ALA A 257 13.91 33.61 -3.96
CA ALA A 257 12.91 32.96 -3.11
C ALA A 257 11.93 33.98 -2.52
N THR A 258 10.80 33.50 -2.02
CA THR A 258 9.87 34.29 -1.21
C THR A 258 9.47 33.47 0.01
N THR A 259 9.64 34.07 1.19
CA THR A 259 9.30 33.44 2.46
C THR A 259 8.06 34.12 3.04
N VAL A 260 7.02 33.34 3.32
CA VAL A 260 5.80 33.82 3.98
C VAL A 260 5.90 33.48 5.47
N VAL A 261 5.78 34.50 6.32
CA VAL A 261 5.70 34.35 7.77
C VAL A 261 4.23 34.45 8.14
N GLU A 262 3.60 33.30 8.38
CA GLU A 262 2.17 33.21 8.66
C GLU A 262 1.78 33.88 9.99
N PRO A 263 0.50 34.28 10.18
CA PRO A 263 0.00 34.73 11.48
C PRO A 263 0.36 33.74 12.61
N GLY A 264 0.91 34.27 13.71
CA GLY A 264 1.36 33.47 14.87
C GLY A 264 2.77 32.87 14.74
N TRP A 265 3.45 33.11 13.61
CA TRP A 265 4.87 32.82 13.41
C TRP A 265 5.74 34.08 13.53
N GLN A 266 7.02 33.90 13.84
CA GLN A 266 8.04 34.96 13.86
C GLN A 266 9.29 34.47 13.15
N ALA A 267 9.76 35.22 12.15
CA ALA A 267 11.08 35.02 11.57
C ALA A 267 12.15 35.76 12.38
N GLN A 268 13.32 35.15 12.51
CA GLN A 268 14.52 35.75 13.07
C GLN A 268 15.69 35.55 12.12
N VAL A 269 16.46 36.61 11.87
CA VAL A 269 17.75 36.51 11.19
C VAL A 269 18.80 36.02 12.20
N THR A 270 19.35 34.82 11.99
CA THR A 270 20.32 34.20 12.90
C THR A 270 21.71 34.82 12.74
N ALA A 271 22.66 34.46 13.62
CA ALA A 271 24.07 34.87 13.53
C ALA A 271 24.75 34.43 12.22
N LEU A 272 24.21 33.43 11.53
CA LEU A 272 24.72 32.92 10.25
C LEU A 272 23.96 33.52 9.06
N ASP A 273 23.15 34.56 9.29
CA ASP A 273 22.30 35.18 8.28
C ASP A 273 21.17 34.26 7.77
N HIS A 274 20.78 33.23 8.52
CA HIS A 274 19.66 32.36 8.14
C HIS A 274 18.34 32.94 8.61
N LEU A 275 17.22 32.55 7.99
CA LEU A 275 15.89 32.81 8.57
C LEU A 275 15.45 31.59 9.37
N LEU A 276 15.31 31.77 10.68
CA LEU A 276 14.68 30.80 11.57
C LEU A 276 13.27 31.29 11.91
N LEU A 277 12.26 30.57 11.44
CA LEU A 277 10.86 30.88 11.74
C LEU A 277 10.41 30.01 12.90
N ASN A 278 9.91 30.65 13.95
CA ASN A 278 9.41 30.00 15.15
C ASN A 278 7.91 30.23 15.29
N ARG A 279 7.17 29.18 15.67
CA ARG A 279 5.78 29.31 16.09
C ARG A 279 5.75 29.96 17.48
N VAL A 280 5.30 31.22 17.55
CA VAL A 280 5.30 32.02 18.79
C VAL A 280 3.92 32.11 19.45
N GLN A 281 2.85 31.86 18.70
CA GLN A 281 1.50 31.74 19.22
C GLN A 281 1.00 30.32 18.99
N GLU A 282 0.57 29.62 20.04
CA GLU A 282 -0.03 28.31 19.87
C GLU A 282 -1.24 28.39 18.93
N ARG A 283 -1.32 27.43 18.02
CA ARG A 283 -2.47 27.28 17.16
C ARG A 283 -3.62 26.76 18.00
N GLN A 284 -4.78 27.40 17.93
CA GLN A 284 -5.98 26.78 18.47
C GLN A 284 -6.32 25.61 17.54
N THR A 285 -6.26 24.38 18.06
CA THR A 285 -6.55 23.15 17.32
C THR A 285 -8.04 22.97 16.99
N LYS A 286 -8.88 23.96 17.29
CA LYS A 286 -10.27 23.96 16.86
C LYS A 286 -10.35 24.34 15.40
N HIS A 287 -10.24 23.36 14.51
CA HIS A 287 -10.89 23.48 13.23
C HIS A 287 -12.39 23.62 13.49
N ALA A 288 -12.97 24.80 13.25
CA ALA A 288 -14.42 24.96 13.16
C ALA A 288 -14.93 24.28 11.87
N ALA A 289 -14.62 22.99 11.71
CA ALA A 289 -15.20 22.16 10.69
C ALA A 289 -16.63 21.84 11.14
N GLY A 290 -17.62 22.37 10.43
CA GLY A 290 -19.01 21.98 10.64
C GLY A 290 -19.26 20.55 10.15
N THR A 291 -20.39 19.97 10.51
CA THR A 291 -20.84 18.67 9.99
C THR A 291 -21.42 18.75 8.57
N SER A 292 -21.61 19.96 8.04
CA SER A 292 -22.05 20.20 6.65
C SER A 292 -20.92 19.94 5.66
N VAL A 293 -21.26 19.44 4.46
CA VAL A 293 -20.26 19.18 3.41
C VAL A 293 -19.57 20.49 2.97
N ASP A 294 -18.25 20.55 3.13
CA ASP A 294 -17.36 21.54 2.51
C ASP A 294 -16.44 20.77 1.53
N PRO A 295 -16.41 21.10 0.23
CA PRO A 295 -15.59 20.41 -0.77
C PRO A 295 -14.10 20.36 -0.46
N VAL A 296 -13.54 21.40 0.18
CA VAL A 296 -12.13 21.45 0.57
C VAL A 296 -11.88 20.46 1.70
N LEU A 297 -12.72 20.51 2.73
CA LEU A 297 -12.61 19.57 3.86
C LEU A 297 -12.92 18.13 3.43
N LEU A 298 -13.81 17.93 2.45
CA LEU A 298 -14.09 16.61 1.89
C LEU A 298 -12.83 16.00 1.31
N GLU A 299 -12.06 16.78 0.54
CA GLU A 299 -10.79 16.34 -0.02
C GLU A 299 -9.73 16.12 1.08
N VAL A 300 -9.69 17.00 2.09
CA VAL A 300 -8.79 16.80 3.25
C VAL A 300 -9.09 15.49 3.97
N PHE A 301 -10.35 15.25 4.35
CA PHE A 301 -10.76 14.03 5.05
C PHE A 301 -10.56 12.78 4.19
N ASN A 302 -10.83 12.85 2.89
CA ASN A 302 -10.53 11.76 1.95
C ASN A 302 -9.06 11.36 2.02
N ASN A 303 -8.15 12.34 1.89
CA ASN A 303 -6.71 12.12 1.99
C ASN A 303 -6.31 11.60 3.39
N LEU A 304 -6.90 12.12 4.46
CA LEU A 304 -6.58 11.67 5.82
C LEU A 304 -7.00 10.21 6.04
N PHE A 305 -8.21 9.79 5.66
CA PHE A 305 -8.65 8.40 5.82
C PHE A 305 -7.79 7.42 5.01
N MET A 306 -7.48 7.77 3.76
CA MET A 306 -6.58 6.99 2.91
C MET A 306 -5.18 6.89 3.52
N ASN A 307 -4.66 7.98 4.08
CA ASN A 307 -3.35 8.01 4.70
C ASN A 307 -3.24 7.05 5.89
N ILE A 308 -4.27 6.97 6.75
CA ILE A 308 -4.27 6.00 7.85
C ILE A 308 -4.17 4.57 7.30
N ALA A 309 -4.97 4.22 6.29
CA ALA A 309 -4.92 2.91 5.67
C ALA A 309 -3.54 2.60 5.06
N GLU A 310 -2.90 3.57 4.40
CA GLU A 310 -1.53 3.43 3.88
C GLU A 310 -0.49 3.27 5.00
N GLN A 311 -0.60 4.02 6.11
CA GLN A 311 0.30 3.88 7.25
C GLN A 311 0.19 2.49 7.88
N MET A 312 -1.03 1.96 8.01
CA MET A 312 -1.26 0.57 8.43
C MET A 312 -0.58 -0.41 7.47
N GLY A 313 -0.75 -0.22 6.15
CA GLY A 313 -0.15 -1.07 5.13
C GLY A 313 1.38 -1.07 5.16
N LEU A 314 1.99 0.10 5.34
CA LEU A 314 3.44 0.23 5.52
C LEU A 314 3.92 -0.48 6.80
N GLN A 315 3.17 -0.37 7.89
CA GLN A 315 3.49 -1.09 9.14
C GLN A 315 3.43 -2.61 8.92
N LEU A 316 2.40 -3.10 8.23
CA LEU A 316 2.24 -4.52 7.91
C LEU A 316 3.40 -5.03 7.04
N GLN A 317 3.69 -4.36 5.94
CA GLN A 317 4.79 -4.72 5.04
C GLN A 317 6.13 -4.82 5.77
N ASN A 318 6.43 -3.84 6.62
CA ASN A 318 7.69 -3.74 7.34
C ASN A 318 7.85 -4.84 8.41
N THR A 319 6.77 -5.29 9.02
CA THR A 319 6.79 -6.23 10.16
C THR A 319 6.46 -7.68 9.78
N ALA A 320 5.88 -7.90 8.59
CA ALA A 320 5.54 -9.23 8.11
C ALA A 320 6.78 -10.10 7.89
N TYR A 321 6.56 -11.42 7.96
CA TYR A 321 7.62 -12.41 7.81
C TYR A 321 7.50 -13.19 6.51
N SER A 322 6.29 -13.47 6.04
CA SER A 322 6.11 -14.20 4.77
C SER A 322 6.44 -13.33 3.55
N VAL A 323 7.02 -13.99 2.53
CA VAL A 323 7.28 -13.39 1.21
C VAL A 323 5.99 -12.83 0.58
N ASN A 324 4.86 -13.49 0.81
CA ASN A 324 3.55 -13.07 0.31
C ASN A 324 3.16 -11.65 0.77
N ILE A 325 3.22 -11.40 2.08
CA ILE A 325 2.82 -10.09 2.61
C ILE A 325 3.93 -9.08 2.38
N LYS A 326 5.18 -9.45 2.65
CA LYS A 326 6.30 -8.50 2.67
C LYS A 326 6.79 -8.06 1.30
N GLU A 327 7.03 -9.02 0.41
CA GLU A 327 7.63 -8.76 -0.91
C GLU A 327 6.55 -8.58 -1.97
N ARG A 328 5.56 -9.48 -1.97
CA ARG A 328 4.50 -9.48 -2.98
C ARG A 328 3.38 -8.47 -2.72
N LEU A 329 3.30 -7.93 -1.51
CA LEU A 329 2.25 -7.01 -1.06
C LEU A 329 0.83 -7.59 -1.16
N ASP A 330 0.70 -8.90 -0.92
CA ASP A 330 -0.58 -9.59 -0.92
C ASP A 330 -1.31 -9.41 0.42
N PHE A 331 -1.73 -8.17 0.67
CA PHE A 331 -2.49 -7.77 1.85
C PHE A 331 -3.38 -6.56 1.54
N SER A 332 -4.23 -6.14 2.46
CA SER A 332 -4.93 -4.85 2.43
C SER A 332 -5.21 -4.36 3.84
N CYS A 333 -5.27 -3.04 4.02
CA CYS A 333 -5.57 -2.38 5.29
C CYS A 333 -6.68 -1.36 5.07
N ALA A 334 -7.69 -1.36 5.94
CA ALA A 334 -8.91 -0.60 5.71
C ALA A 334 -9.54 -0.05 7.00
N LEU A 335 -10.27 1.04 6.83
CA LEU A 335 -11.06 1.71 7.86
C LEU A 335 -12.55 1.49 7.64
N PHE A 336 -13.28 1.30 8.73
CA PHE A 336 -14.73 1.09 8.71
C PHE A 336 -15.41 1.96 9.76
N ASN A 337 -16.62 2.42 9.44
CA ASN A 337 -17.47 3.10 10.41
C ASN A 337 -18.06 2.11 11.44
N ALA A 338 -18.80 2.62 12.43
CA ALA A 338 -19.47 1.81 13.46
C ALA A 338 -20.42 0.71 12.92
N GLN A 339 -20.89 0.82 11.66
CA GLN A 339 -21.76 -0.18 11.03
C GLN A 339 -20.96 -1.22 10.20
N GLY A 340 -19.63 -1.12 10.16
CA GLY A 340 -18.78 -2.00 9.36
C GLY A 340 -18.77 -1.67 7.87
N HIS A 341 -19.20 -0.46 7.46
CA HIS A 341 -19.08 -0.01 6.08
C HIS A 341 -17.68 0.54 5.80
N LEU A 342 -17.09 0.10 4.69
CA LEU A 342 -15.78 0.54 4.22
C LEU A 342 -15.75 2.06 3.97
N ILE A 343 -14.78 2.74 4.57
CA ILE A 343 -14.52 4.18 4.42
C ILE A 343 -13.32 4.43 3.51
N ALA A 344 -12.20 3.75 3.79
CA ALA A 344 -10.96 3.88 3.04
C ALA A 344 -10.20 2.55 3.05
N ASN A 345 -9.46 2.29 1.98
CA ASN A 345 -8.62 1.09 1.82
C ASN A 345 -7.34 1.47 1.08
N ALA A 346 -6.17 1.04 1.59
CA ALA A 346 -4.92 1.20 0.87
C ALA A 346 -4.93 0.39 -0.45
N PRO A 347 -4.39 0.95 -1.56
CA PRO A 347 -4.48 0.33 -2.88
C PRO A 347 -3.52 -0.86 -3.02
N HIS A 348 -3.94 -1.99 -2.48
CA HIS A 348 -3.30 -3.29 -2.64
C HIS A 348 -4.29 -4.20 -3.38
N MET A 349 -4.69 -5.37 -2.87
CA MET A 349 -5.49 -6.33 -3.64
C MET A 349 -6.94 -5.91 -3.92
N PRO A 350 -7.37 -5.84 -5.20
CA PRO A 350 -8.75 -5.51 -5.54
C PRO A 350 -9.80 -6.54 -5.08
N VAL A 351 -9.43 -7.78 -4.84
CA VAL A 351 -10.39 -8.79 -4.35
C VAL A 351 -10.77 -8.62 -2.87
N HIS A 352 -9.94 -7.92 -2.09
CA HIS A 352 -10.25 -7.57 -0.70
C HIS A 352 -11.34 -6.48 -0.62
N LEU A 353 -11.59 -5.79 -1.74
CA LEU A 353 -12.57 -4.72 -1.84
C LEU A 353 -13.99 -5.27 -1.65
N GLY A 354 -14.74 -4.72 -0.71
CA GLY A 354 -16.11 -5.17 -0.41
C GLY A 354 -16.18 -6.43 0.46
N SER A 355 -15.27 -7.40 0.32
CA SER A 355 -15.27 -8.63 1.11
C SER A 355 -14.90 -8.39 2.58
N MET A 356 -13.90 -7.54 2.86
CA MET A 356 -13.55 -7.19 4.25
C MET A 356 -14.71 -6.57 5.02
N GLY A 357 -15.58 -5.79 4.37
CA GLY A 357 -16.76 -5.20 5.04
C GLY A 357 -17.71 -6.25 5.61
N GLU A 358 -17.90 -7.37 4.92
CA GLU A 358 -18.71 -8.48 5.41
C GLU A 358 -18.03 -9.21 6.59
N SER A 359 -16.70 -9.35 6.58
CA SER A 359 -15.95 -9.86 7.73
C SER A 359 -16.17 -9.01 8.98
N ILE A 360 -16.10 -7.68 8.84
CA ILE A 360 -16.36 -6.75 9.95
C ILE A 360 -17.79 -6.92 10.47
N LYS A 361 -18.79 -6.94 9.57
CA LYS A 361 -20.20 -7.11 9.95
C LYS A 361 -20.47 -8.45 10.65
N THR A 362 -19.80 -9.53 10.23
CA THR A 362 -19.83 -10.82 10.93
C THR A 362 -19.32 -10.69 12.36
N VAL A 363 -18.13 -10.11 12.56
CA VAL A 363 -17.57 -9.89 13.91
C VAL A 363 -18.50 -9.03 14.76
N ILE A 364 -19.06 -7.96 14.20
CA ILE A 364 -20.04 -7.11 14.89
C ILE A 364 -21.26 -7.93 15.34
N ARG A 365 -21.86 -8.70 14.42
CA ARG A 365 -23.07 -9.49 14.66
C ARG A 365 -22.84 -10.55 15.74
N GLU A 366 -21.76 -11.30 15.66
CA GLU A 366 -21.50 -12.44 16.55
C GLU A 366 -20.99 -12.02 17.94
N ASN A 367 -20.37 -10.84 18.03
CA ASN A 367 -19.83 -10.30 19.28
C ASN A 367 -20.64 -9.11 19.82
N ALA A 368 -21.86 -8.90 19.34
CA ALA A 368 -22.75 -7.82 19.78
C ALA A 368 -22.89 -7.81 21.32
N GLY A 369 -22.57 -6.67 21.95
CA GLY A 369 -22.60 -6.49 23.41
C GLY A 369 -21.46 -7.17 24.19
N LYS A 370 -20.62 -7.98 23.55
CA LYS A 370 -19.54 -8.75 24.18
C LYS A 370 -18.15 -8.18 23.95
N MET A 371 -17.97 -7.30 22.96
CA MET A 371 -16.70 -6.64 22.67
C MET A 371 -16.24 -5.78 23.86
N ARG A 372 -14.94 -5.80 24.15
CA ARG A 372 -14.27 -4.97 25.15
C ARG A 372 -13.11 -4.20 24.52
N ARG A 373 -12.68 -3.11 25.19
CA ARG A 373 -11.50 -2.35 24.77
C ARG A 373 -10.28 -3.26 24.79
N GLY A 374 -9.48 -3.23 23.73
CA GLY A 374 -8.30 -4.09 23.57
C GLY A 374 -8.61 -5.50 23.07
N ASP A 375 -9.87 -5.82 22.75
CA ASP A 375 -10.18 -7.04 22.02
C ASP A 375 -9.75 -6.94 20.55
N VAL A 376 -9.27 -8.05 19.97
CA VAL A 376 -9.02 -8.19 18.54
C VAL A 376 -9.53 -9.55 18.06
N PHE A 377 -10.16 -9.57 16.90
CA PHE A 377 -10.77 -10.77 16.31
C PHE A 377 -10.06 -11.17 15.03
N VAL A 378 -10.06 -12.46 14.70
CA VAL A 378 -9.50 -13.01 13.47
C VAL A 378 -10.47 -14.00 12.82
N LEU A 379 -10.55 -13.94 11.49
CA LEU A 379 -11.32 -14.87 10.66
C LEU A 379 -10.76 -15.01 9.25
N ASN A 380 -11.02 -16.14 8.59
CA ASN A 380 -10.77 -16.36 7.16
C ASN A 380 -11.96 -17.04 6.46
N ASP A 381 -13.06 -17.33 7.18
CA ASP A 381 -14.18 -18.10 6.68
C ASP A 381 -14.85 -17.44 5.45
N PRO A 382 -14.80 -18.06 4.26
CA PRO A 382 -15.34 -17.49 3.03
C PRO A 382 -16.86 -17.33 3.04
N TYR A 383 -17.57 -18.10 3.86
CA TYR A 383 -19.02 -18.00 3.99
C TYR A 383 -19.46 -16.83 4.88
N HIS A 384 -18.53 -16.20 5.59
CA HIS A 384 -18.79 -15.10 6.52
C HIS A 384 -17.93 -13.86 6.25
N GLY A 385 -17.56 -13.64 4.98
CA GLY A 385 -16.86 -12.44 4.49
C GLY A 385 -15.39 -12.66 4.12
N GLY A 386 -14.84 -13.85 4.37
CA GLY A 386 -13.57 -14.26 3.78
C GLY A 386 -13.64 -14.38 2.24
N THR A 387 -12.48 -14.40 1.61
CA THR A 387 -12.31 -14.57 0.16
C THR A 387 -11.97 -16.02 -0.17
N HIS A 388 -10.98 -16.56 0.54
CA HIS A 388 -10.58 -17.97 0.61
C HIS A 388 -9.84 -18.17 1.94
N LEU A 389 -9.49 -19.42 2.31
CA LEU A 389 -8.86 -19.67 3.62
C LEU A 389 -7.48 -19.00 3.82
N PRO A 390 -6.60 -18.88 2.80
CA PRO A 390 -5.32 -18.21 2.98
C PRO A 390 -5.41 -16.72 3.33
N ASP A 391 -6.52 -16.05 3.00
CA ASP A 391 -6.71 -14.62 3.32
C ASP A 391 -7.27 -14.45 4.74
N VAL A 392 -6.36 -14.24 5.69
CA VAL A 392 -6.71 -14.10 7.10
C VAL A 392 -6.94 -12.63 7.44
N THR A 393 -8.12 -12.32 7.99
CA THR A 393 -8.55 -10.96 8.35
C THR A 393 -8.47 -10.75 9.86
N VAL A 394 -7.68 -9.76 10.31
CA VAL A 394 -7.57 -9.33 11.70
C VAL A 394 -8.34 -8.02 11.88
N ILE A 395 -9.23 -7.96 12.86
CA ILE A 395 -10.23 -6.90 13.04
C ILE A 395 -10.14 -6.33 14.45
N THR A 396 -9.90 -5.03 14.56
CA THR A 396 -9.78 -4.33 15.85
C THR A 396 -10.91 -3.31 16.00
N PRO A 397 -11.82 -3.50 16.97
CA PRO A 397 -12.80 -2.49 17.35
C PRO A 397 -12.12 -1.29 18.03
N VAL A 398 -12.46 -0.08 17.60
CA VAL A 398 -11.87 1.17 18.11
C VAL A 398 -12.81 1.83 19.11
N PHE A 399 -12.43 1.83 20.39
CA PHE A 399 -13.20 2.48 21.45
C PHE A 399 -12.64 3.87 21.75
N LEU A 400 -13.47 4.91 21.64
CA LEU A 400 -13.10 6.25 22.10
C LEU A 400 -13.18 6.38 23.62
N GLU A 401 -12.56 7.41 24.19
CA GLU A 401 -12.61 7.66 25.64
C GLU A 401 -14.06 7.83 26.11
N GLY A 402 -14.43 7.14 27.19
CA GLY A 402 -15.81 7.13 27.71
C GLY A 402 -16.85 6.35 26.89
N ALA A 403 -16.51 5.84 25.70
CA ALA A 403 -17.44 5.09 24.87
C ALA A 403 -17.64 3.65 25.37
N SER A 404 -18.90 3.20 25.43
CA SER A 404 -19.27 1.82 25.79
C SER A 404 -19.37 0.87 24.59
N GLN A 405 -19.26 1.41 23.38
CA GLN A 405 -19.32 0.67 22.12
C GLN A 405 -18.16 1.15 21.21
N PRO A 406 -17.70 0.31 20.26
CA PRO A 406 -16.77 0.76 19.24
C PRO A 406 -17.42 1.81 18.32
N GLU A 407 -16.70 2.88 18.03
CA GLU A 407 -17.16 3.94 17.09
C GLU A 407 -16.63 3.72 15.67
N PHE A 408 -15.54 2.95 15.57
CA PHE A 408 -14.92 2.57 14.30
C PHE A 408 -14.38 1.14 14.40
N TYR A 409 -13.99 0.61 13.25
CA TYR A 409 -13.21 -0.62 13.16
C TYR A 409 -12.06 -0.39 12.20
N VAL A 410 -10.92 -1.01 12.50
CA VAL A 410 -9.80 -1.14 11.58
C VAL A 410 -9.60 -2.62 11.25
N GLY A 411 -9.23 -2.89 10.01
CA GLY A 411 -8.99 -4.26 9.56
C GLY A 411 -7.76 -4.36 8.68
N SER A 412 -7.04 -5.47 8.83
CA SER A 412 -5.99 -5.89 7.91
C SER A 412 -6.27 -7.31 7.45
N ARG A 413 -6.11 -7.56 6.16
CA ARG A 413 -6.20 -8.89 5.56
C ARG A 413 -4.88 -9.20 4.89
N GLY A 414 -4.29 -10.35 5.18
CA GLY A 414 -3.03 -10.78 4.59
C GLY A 414 -3.15 -12.20 4.07
N HIS A 415 -2.48 -12.48 2.95
CA HIS A 415 -2.42 -13.81 2.38
C HIS A 415 -1.32 -14.62 3.09
N HIS A 416 -1.74 -15.58 3.91
CA HIS A 416 -0.85 -16.50 4.60
C HIS A 416 -0.36 -17.58 3.64
N ALA A 417 0.96 -17.75 3.53
CA ALA A 417 1.57 -18.69 2.58
C ALA A 417 1.06 -20.14 2.71
N ASP A 418 0.69 -20.58 3.92
CA ASP A 418 0.04 -21.87 4.17
C ASP A 418 -0.83 -21.75 5.43
N ILE A 419 -2.11 -22.09 5.30
CA ILE A 419 -3.09 -22.26 6.38
C ILE A 419 -3.53 -23.74 6.50
N GLY A 420 -2.77 -24.65 5.90
CA GLY A 420 -3.06 -26.08 5.80
C GLY A 420 -3.58 -26.51 4.43
N GLY A 421 -4.40 -27.55 4.40
CA GLY A 421 -4.98 -28.10 3.18
C GLY A 421 -4.21 -29.29 2.60
N THR A 422 -4.75 -29.94 1.57
CA THR A 422 -4.20 -31.19 1.03
C THR A 422 -2.87 -31.01 0.29
N THR A 423 -2.56 -29.80 -0.19
CA THR A 423 -1.28 -29.45 -0.82
C THR A 423 -0.57 -28.32 -0.08
N PRO A 424 0.77 -28.26 -0.13
CA PRO A 424 1.54 -27.11 0.35
C PRO A 424 1.12 -25.82 -0.37
N GLY A 425 1.02 -24.70 0.36
CA GLY A 425 0.64 -23.41 -0.22
C GLY A 425 -0.86 -23.11 -0.16
N SER A 426 -1.66 -24.03 0.41
CA SER A 426 -3.11 -23.89 0.63
C SER A 426 -3.94 -23.56 -0.62
N MET A 427 -3.49 -24.03 -1.78
CA MET A 427 -4.17 -23.90 -3.07
C MET A 427 -4.37 -25.28 -3.72
N PRO A 428 -5.07 -26.22 -3.06
CA PRO A 428 -5.24 -27.57 -3.59
C PRO A 428 -6.06 -27.56 -4.88
N PRO A 429 -5.49 -27.96 -6.03
CA PRO A 429 -6.15 -27.80 -7.32
C PRO A 429 -7.40 -28.67 -7.48
N PHE A 430 -7.50 -29.75 -6.70
CA PHE A 430 -8.56 -30.75 -6.78
C PHE A 430 -9.49 -30.77 -5.56
N SER A 431 -9.49 -29.73 -4.71
CA SER A 431 -10.43 -29.67 -3.58
C SER A 431 -11.88 -29.64 -4.07
N THR A 432 -12.72 -30.40 -3.38
CA THR A 432 -14.17 -30.53 -3.56
C THR A 432 -14.94 -30.00 -2.35
N THR A 433 -14.30 -29.99 -1.18
CA THR A 433 -14.84 -29.44 0.07
C THR A 433 -13.89 -28.41 0.70
N ILE A 434 -14.44 -27.45 1.43
CA ILE A 434 -13.67 -26.38 2.09
C ILE A 434 -12.64 -26.93 3.08
N GLN A 435 -12.92 -28.08 3.72
CA GLN A 435 -12.00 -28.70 4.68
C GLN A 435 -10.68 -29.13 4.02
N GLU A 436 -10.69 -29.48 2.73
CA GLU A 436 -9.50 -29.87 1.99
C GLU A 436 -8.57 -28.68 1.70
N GLU A 437 -9.05 -27.44 1.89
CA GLU A 437 -8.32 -26.19 1.63
C GLU A 437 -7.52 -25.69 2.84
N GLY A 438 -7.79 -26.20 4.05
CA GLY A 438 -7.04 -25.90 5.26
C GLY A 438 -7.90 -25.53 6.46
N VAL A 439 -7.31 -24.78 7.38
CA VAL A 439 -7.94 -24.39 8.65
C VAL A 439 -8.92 -23.24 8.43
N GLN A 440 -10.18 -23.49 8.77
CA GLN A 440 -11.25 -22.50 8.74
C GLN A 440 -11.39 -21.82 10.10
N ILE A 441 -11.28 -20.50 10.12
CA ILE A 441 -11.35 -19.61 11.28
C ILE A 441 -12.60 -18.75 11.11
N ASN A 442 -13.64 -19.06 11.88
CA ASN A 442 -14.93 -18.37 11.74
C ASN A 442 -14.94 -17.00 12.45
N ASN A 443 -14.57 -16.98 13.73
CA ASN A 443 -14.53 -15.78 14.58
C ASN A 443 -13.77 -16.11 15.88
N PHE A 444 -12.44 -15.99 15.84
CA PHE A 444 -11.58 -16.26 16.99
C PHE A 444 -11.16 -14.94 17.66
N LYS A 445 -11.26 -14.86 18.99
CA LYS A 445 -10.77 -13.70 19.76
C LYS A 445 -9.25 -13.84 19.94
N LEU A 446 -8.49 -13.25 19.00
CA LEU A 446 -7.03 -13.28 18.97
C LEU A 446 -6.39 -12.53 20.13
N VAL A 447 -6.96 -11.38 20.52
CA VAL A 447 -6.53 -10.62 21.70
C VAL A 447 -7.76 -10.40 22.57
N SER A 448 -7.62 -10.68 23.86
CA SER A 448 -8.66 -10.41 24.87
C SER A 448 -8.15 -9.34 25.81
N GLU A 449 -8.78 -8.16 25.79
CA GLU A 449 -8.46 -7.03 26.68
C GLU A 449 -6.94 -6.72 26.74
N GLY A 450 -6.28 -6.72 25.57
CA GLY A 450 -4.84 -6.45 25.45
C GLY A 450 -3.92 -7.67 25.62
N VAL A 451 -4.45 -8.87 25.92
CA VAL A 451 -3.68 -10.11 26.08
C VAL A 451 -3.82 -11.01 24.86
N LEU A 452 -2.71 -11.28 24.16
CA LEU A 452 -2.65 -12.17 23.00
C LEU A 452 -2.96 -13.63 23.40
N GLN A 453 -3.93 -14.24 22.74
CA GLN A 453 -4.37 -15.63 22.94
C GLN A 453 -3.55 -16.60 22.07
N GLU A 454 -2.22 -16.52 22.17
CA GLU A 454 -1.29 -17.22 21.26
C GLU A 454 -1.48 -18.73 21.25
N GLN A 455 -1.53 -19.38 22.42
CA GLN A 455 -1.67 -20.84 22.49
C GLN A 455 -2.99 -21.31 21.85
N GLY A 456 -4.10 -20.60 22.10
CA GLY A 456 -5.39 -20.96 21.51
C GLY A 456 -5.39 -20.82 19.99
N MET A 457 -4.69 -19.83 19.44
CA MET A 457 -4.54 -19.69 17.99
C MET A 457 -3.66 -20.78 17.39
N LEU A 458 -2.55 -21.15 18.06
CA LEU A 458 -1.70 -22.27 17.64
C LEU A 458 -2.45 -23.60 17.65
N ASP A 459 -3.25 -23.85 18.69
CA ASP A 459 -4.08 -25.04 18.79
C ASP A 459 -5.13 -25.08 17.66
N LEU A 460 -5.72 -23.94 17.31
CA LEU A 460 -6.64 -23.82 16.18
C LEU A 460 -5.95 -24.10 14.84
N LEU A 461 -4.75 -23.55 14.60
CA LEU A 461 -3.96 -23.81 13.39
C LEU A 461 -3.48 -25.26 13.28
N ALA A 462 -3.32 -25.95 14.40
CA ALA A 462 -2.98 -27.37 14.48
C ALA A 462 -4.22 -28.29 14.42
N SER A 463 -5.42 -27.73 14.32
CA SER A 463 -6.67 -28.49 14.34
C SER A 463 -7.12 -28.93 12.95
N GLY A 464 -8.12 -29.82 12.91
CA GLY A 464 -8.72 -30.30 11.68
C GLY A 464 -7.91 -31.39 10.97
N PRO A 465 -8.42 -31.91 9.84
CA PRO A 465 -7.79 -33.00 9.10
C PRO A 465 -6.53 -32.57 8.31
N TYR A 466 -6.44 -31.28 7.95
CA TYR A 466 -5.34 -30.73 7.16
C TYR A 466 -4.81 -29.44 7.82
N PRO A 467 -4.10 -29.57 8.96
CA PRO A 467 -3.63 -28.42 9.74
C PRO A 467 -2.57 -27.61 9.00
N SER A 468 -2.30 -26.39 9.49
CA SER A 468 -1.21 -25.56 8.97
C SER A 468 0.14 -26.25 9.10
N ARG A 469 0.95 -26.18 8.03
CA ARG A 469 2.31 -26.74 8.01
C ARG A 469 3.30 -25.89 8.79
N ASN A 470 3.04 -24.58 8.91
CA ASN A 470 3.94 -23.62 9.55
C ASN A 470 3.19 -22.63 10.45
N PRO A 471 2.57 -23.11 11.56
CA PRO A 471 1.79 -22.27 12.46
C PRO A 471 2.62 -21.15 13.11
N THR A 472 3.93 -21.34 13.27
CA THR A 472 4.85 -20.30 13.77
C THR A 472 4.96 -19.12 12.81
N GLN A 473 5.02 -19.37 11.49
CA GLN A 473 5.01 -18.31 10.48
C GLN A 473 3.64 -17.61 10.46
N ASN A 474 2.53 -18.37 10.54
CA ASN A 474 1.21 -17.76 10.64
C ASN A 474 1.10 -16.80 11.84
N MET A 475 1.62 -17.20 13.02
CA MET A 475 1.64 -16.34 14.20
C MET A 475 2.51 -15.09 14.02
N ALA A 476 3.62 -15.18 13.26
CA ALA A 476 4.45 -14.01 12.95
C ALA A 476 3.68 -13.00 12.10
N ASP A 477 2.98 -13.46 11.06
CA ASP A 477 2.17 -12.59 10.19
C ASP A 477 0.94 -12.02 10.93
N LEU A 478 0.30 -12.80 11.81
CA LEU A 478 -0.78 -12.30 12.69
C LEU A 478 -0.30 -11.17 13.61
N ARG A 479 0.92 -11.26 14.15
CA ARG A 479 1.52 -10.18 14.96
C ARG A 479 1.78 -8.93 14.12
N ALA A 480 2.21 -9.08 12.87
CA ALA A 480 2.38 -7.97 11.93
C ALA A 480 1.03 -7.27 11.64
N GLN A 481 -0.04 -8.05 11.42
CA GLN A 481 -1.41 -7.53 11.25
C GLN A 481 -1.93 -6.80 12.50
N LEU A 482 -1.62 -7.32 13.71
CA LEU A 482 -1.93 -6.64 14.96
C LEU A 482 -1.24 -5.27 15.07
N ALA A 483 0.07 -5.21 14.75
CA ALA A 483 0.82 -3.96 14.75
C ALA A 483 0.28 -2.96 13.73
N ALA A 484 -0.11 -3.42 12.55
CA ALA A 484 -0.76 -2.60 11.53
C ALA A 484 -2.09 -2.03 12.02
N ASN A 485 -2.94 -2.85 12.62
CA ASN A 485 -4.22 -2.40 13.17
C ASN A 485 -4.05 -1.39 14.31
N GLU A 486 -3.11 -1.63 15.23
CA GLU A 486 -2.80 -0.69 16.32
C GLU A 486 -2.38 0.68 15.79
N LYS A 487 -1.60 0.73 14.70
CA LYS A 487 -1.29 2.00 14.02
C LYS A 487 -2.55 2.71 13.52
N GLY A 488 -3.50 1.97 12.95
CA GLY A 488 -4.80 2.52 12.54
C GLY A 488 -5.63 3.08 13.70
N VAL A 489 -5.64 2.38 14.84
CA VAL A 489 -6.28 2.81 16.09
C VAL A 489 -5.73 4.16 16.54
N GLN A 490 -4.40 4.28 16.61
CA GLN A 490 -3.72 5.51 17.06
C GLN A 490 -4.04 6.71 16.17
N GLU A 491 -3.97 6.55 14.85
CA GLU A 491 -4.26 7.66 13.93
C GLU A 491 -5.74 8.07 13.96
N LEU A 492 -6.67 7.13 14.15
CA LEU A 492 -8.09 7.46 14.35
C LEU A 492 -8.32 8.24 15.65
N HIS A 493 -7.64 7.86 16.74
CA HIS A 493 -7.67 8.62 17.98
C HIS A 493 -7.16 10.05 17.79
N HIS A 494 -6.02 10.22 17.11
CA HIS A 494 -5.49 11.55 16.79
C HIS A 494 -6.46 12.38 15.96
N MET A 495 -7.04 11.79 14.91
CA MET A 495 -8.02 12.48 14.06
C MET A 495 -9.25 12.92 14.86
N VAL A 496 -9.79 12.07 15.74
CA VAL A 496 -10.94 12.44 16.58
C VAL A 496 -10.57 13.52 17.59
N ALA A 497 -9.37 13.47 18.17
CA ALA A 497 -8.89 14.50 19.08
C ALA A 497 -8.73 15.87 18.37
N GLU A 498 -8.37 15.87 17.10
CA GLU A 498 -8.17 17.08 16.29
C GLU A 498 -9.50 17.67 15.77
N PHE A 499 -10.38 16.85 15.21
CA PHE A 499 -11.57 17.32 14.49
C PHE A 499 -12.89 17.13 15.25
N GLY A 500 -12.91 16.31 16.29
CA GLY A 500 -14.15 15.89 16.96
C GLY A 500 -14.85 14.72 16.27
N LEU A 501 -15.54 13.89 17.06
CA LEU A 501 -16.18 12.66 16.60
C LEU A 501 -17.30 12.93 15.58
N ASP A 502 -18.13 13.93 15.85
CA ASP A 502 -19.29 14.31 15.03
C ASP A 502 -18.86 14.75 13.62
N VAL A 503 -17.78 15.53 13.54
CA VAL A 503 -17.17 15.95 12.27
C VAL A 503 -16.58 14.76 11.53
N VAL A 504 -15.76 13.93 12.18
CA VAL A 504 -15.15 12.74 11.56
C VAL A 504 -16.23 11.82 10.98
N GLN A 505 -17.27 11.51 11.76
CA GLN A 505 -18.39 10.68 11.30
C GLN A 505 -19.18 11.33 10.16
N ALA A 506 -19.35 12.66 10.17
CA ALA A 506 -20.00 13.37 9.07
C ALA A 506 -19.19 13.27 7.77
N TYR A 507 -17.88 13.48 7.83
CA TYR A 507 -17.03 13.39 6.65
C TYR A 507 -16.82 11.96 6.15
N MET A 508 -16.87 10.94 7.02
CA MET A 508 -16.97 9.55 6.58
C MET A 508 -18.20 9.31 5.69
N ARG A 509 -19.36 9.91 6.05
CA ARG A 509 -20.57 9.84 5.21
C ARG A 509 -20.41 10.63 3.91
N HIS A 510 -19.91 11.87 3.99
CA HIS A 510 -19.72 12.71 2.80
C HIS A 510 -18.77 12.08 1.78
N VAL A 511 -17.70 11.40 2.23
CA VAL A 511 -16.78 10.65 1.36
C VAL A 511 -17.47 9.48 0.66
N GLN A 512 -18.37 8.76 1.36
CA GLN A 512 -19.17 7.71 0.73
C GLN A 512 -20.21 8.27 -0.25
N ASP A 513 -20.85 9.38 0.08
CA ASP A 513 -21.85 10.01 -0.79
C ASP A 513 -21.21 10.59 -2.06
N ASN A 514 -19.99 11.12 -1.96
CA ASN A 514 -19.21 11.53 -3.14
C ASN A 514 -18.85 10.36 -4.05
N ALA A 515 -18.44 9.21 -3.47
CA ALA A 515 -18.15 8.01 -4.24
C ALA A 515 -19.41 7.46 -4.94
N GLU A 516 -20.55 7.47 -4.25
CA GLU A 516 -21.85 7.13 -4.84
C GLU A 516 -22.16 8.03 -6.04
N GLU A 517 -22.09 9.36 -5.87
CA GLU A 517 -22.42 10.31 -6.93
C GLU A 517 -21.47 10.16 -8.14
N SER A 518 -20.19 9.88 -7.91
CA SER A 518 -19.23 9.63 -8.99
C SER A 518 -19.55 8.39 -9.81
N VAL A 519 -19.99 7.29 -9.18
CA VAL A 519 -20.48 6.11 -9.91
C VAL A 519 -21.80 6.42 -10.64
N ARG A 520 -22.73 7.16 -10.01
CA ARG A 520 -23.99 7.57 -10.65
C ARG A 520 -23.78 8.38 -11.92
N ARG A 521 -22.78 9.27 -11.97
CA ARG A 521 -22.43 10.03 -13.18
C ARG A 521 -22.04 9.10 -14.33
N VAL A 522 -21.20 8.10 -14.05
CA VAL A 522 -20.75 7.15 -15.06
C VAL A 522 -21.88 6.24 -15.56
N ILE A 523 -22.75 5.78 -14.66
CA ILE A 523 -23.88 4.90 -15.02
C ILE A 523 -24.73 5.47 -16.16
N THR A 524 -24.98 6.79 -16.17
CA THR A 524 -25.79 7.44 -17.21
C THR A 524 -25.22 7.32 -18.63
N ARG A 525 -23.92 6.98 -18.75
CA ARG A 525 -23.21 6.82 -20.02
C ARG A 525 -23.14 5.36 -20.48
N LEU A 526 -23.50 4.43 -19.61
CA LEU A 526 -23.46 3.00 -19.91
C LEU A 526 -24.68 2.60 -20.73
N LYS A 527 -24.52 1.53 -21.52
CA LYS A 527 -25.60 0.91 -22.29
C LYS A 527 -25.96 -0.42 -21.66
N ASN A 528 -27.19 -0.87 -21.92
CA ASN A 528 -27.57 -2.24 -21.61
C ASN A 528 -26.70 -3.22 -22.39
N GLY A 529 -26.38 -4.34 -21.78
CA GLY A 529 -25.63 -5.39 -22.45
C GLY A 529 -25.66 -6.69 -21.67
N SER A 530 -25.21 -7.75 -22.31
CA SER A 530 -25.16 -9.09 -21.74
C SER A 530 -23.98 -9.85 -22.30
N PHE A 531 -23.39 -10.72 -21.49
CA PHE A 531 -22.26 -11.53 -21.89
C PHE A 531 -22.30 -12.90 -21.20
N THR A 532 -21.88 -13.93 -21.93
CA THR A 532 -21.68 -15.27 -21.39
C THR A 532 -20.22 -15.64 -21.62
N LEU A 533 -19.49 -15.87 -20.54
CA LEU A 533 -18.10 -16.28 -20.55
C LEU A 533 -17.99 -17.77 -20.17
N PRO A 534 -17.51 -18.65 -21.06
CA PRO A 534 -17.20 -20.03 -20.72
C PRO A 534 -15.88 -20.13 -19.95
N LEU A 535 -15.80 -21.07 -19.01
CA LEU A 535 -14.60 -21.40 -18.23
C LEU A 535 -14.04 -22.76 -18.65
N ASP A 536 -12.74 -22.97 -18.46
CA ASP A 536 -12.04 -24.21 -18.87
C ASP A 536 -12.54 -25.49 -18.17
N ASN A 537 -13.21 -25.36 -17.03
CA ASN A 537 -13.82 -26.50 -16.31
C ASN A 537 -15.21 -26.88 -16.84
N GLY A 538 -15.72 -26.18 -17.86
CA GLY A 538 -17.03 -26.40 -18.47
C GLY A 538 -18.17 -25.56 -17.85
N ALA A 539 -17.90 -24.79 -16.80
CA ALA A 539 -18.87 -23.84 -16.26
C ALA A 539 -18.99 -22.57 -17.14
N GLN A 540 -20.00 -21.76 -16.86
CA GLN A 540 -20.17 -20.45 -17.49
C GLN A 540 -20.58 -19.38 -16.48
N ILE A 541 -20.13 -18.15 -16.72
CA ILE A 541 -20.63 -16.95 -16.05
C ILE A 541 -21.49 -16.20 -17.06
N GLN A 542 -22.74 -15.96 -16.71
CA GLN A 542 -23.66 -15.15 -17.49
C GLN A 542 -23.99 -13.89 -16.70
N VAL A 543 -23.87 -12.73 -17.34
CA VAL A 543 -24.21 -11.45 -16.72
C VAL A 543 -24.97 -10.57 -17.69
N ALA A 544 -26.03 -9.93 -17.21
CA ALA A 544 -26.75 -8.86 -17.89
C ALA A 544 -26.66 -7.57 -17.07
N VAL A 545 -26.31 -6.47 -17.73
CA VAL A 545 -26.30 -5.12 -17.14
C VAL A 545 -27.47 -4.33 -17.71
N ARG A 546 -28.36 -3.87 -16.83
CA ARG A 546 -29.52 -3.03 -17.18
C ARG A 546 -29.37 -1.66 -16.53
N VAL A 547 -29.28 -0.63 -17.34
CA VAL A 547 -29.06 0.76 -16.93
C VAL A 547 -30.40 1.48 -16.79
N ASP A 548 -30.64 2.07 -15.64
CA ASP A 548 -31.72 3.03 -15.41
C ASP A 548 -31.13 4.44 -15.38
N ALA A 549 -31.16 5.11 -16.54
CA ALA A 549 -30.64 6.46 -16.69
C ALA A 549 -31.42 7.50 -15.88
N LYS A 550 -32.71 7.26 -15.60
CA LYS A 550 -33.57 8.19 -14.84
C LYS A 550 -33.16 8.20 -13.37
N ASN A 551 -32.99 7.03 -12.78
CA ASN A 551 -32.58 6.88 -11.38
C ASN A 551 -31.04 6.87 -11.20
N ARG A 552 -30.29 6.93 -12.31
CA ARG A 552 -28.82 6.85 -12.35
C ARG A 552 -28.31 5.64 -11.58
N SER A 553 -28.91 4.48 -11.86
CA SER A 553 -28.63 3.20 -11.21
C SER A 553 -28.47 2.08 -12.23
N ALA A 554 -27.81 0.99 -11.85
CA ALA A 554 -27.64 -0.18 -12.71
C ALA A 554 -28.03 -1.47 -11.97
N GLU A 555 -28.73 -2.36 -12.66
CA GLU A 555 -28.95 -3.73 -12.22
C GLU A 555 -27.94 -4.65 -12.91
N ILE A 556 -27.23 -5.45 -12.12
CA ILE A 556 -26.25 -6.44 -12.56
C ILE A 556 -26.82 -7.81 -12.21
N ASP A 557 -27.24 -8.55 -13.22
CA ASP A 557 -27.99 -9.79 -13.05
C ASP A 557 -27.16 -10.99 -13.54
N PHE A 558 -26.76 -11.85 -12.61
CA PHE A 558 -25.98 -13.06 -12.88
C PHE A 558 -26.84 -14.30 -13.15
N THR A 559 -28.15 -14.14 -13.35
CA THR A 559 -29.05 -15.25 -13.71
C THR A 559 -28.58 -15.95 -14.99
N GLY A 560 -28.49 -17.29 -14.94
CA GLY A 560 -27.95 -18.12 -16.01
C GLY A 560 -26.49 -18.53 -15.85
N THR A 561 -25.80 -17.99 -14.83
CA THR A 561 -24.52 -18.52 -14.35
C THR A 561 -24.69 -19.96 -13.84
N SER A 562 -23.70 -20.81 -14.09
CA SER A 562 -23.74 -22.23 -13.70
C SER A 562 -24.06 -22.44 -12.23
N SER A 563 -24.74 -23.56 -11.91
CA SER A 563 -24.95 -24.03 -10.54
C SER A 563 -23.61 -24.19 -9.82
N GLN A 564 -23.65 -24.29 -8.49
CA GLN A 564 -22.48 -24.68 -7.70
C GLN A 564 -21.77 -25.88 -8.32
N GLN A 565 -20.45 -25.77 -8.41
CA GLN A 565 -19.58 -26.78 -8.98
C GLN A 565 -19.15 -27.78 -7.90
N THR A 566 -18.81 -29.00 -8.32
CA THR A 566 -18.22 -30.04 -7.45
C THR A 566 -16.70 -29.89 -7.28
N ASN A 567 -16.13 -28.78 -7.73
CA ASN A 567 -14.71 -28.43 -7.66
C ASN A 567 -14.57 -27.02 -7.04
N ASN A 568 -13.33 -26.55 -6.89
CA ASN A 568 -13.00 -25.31 -6.18
C ASN A 568 -13.21 -24.00 -6.94
N PHE A 569 -13.80 -24.02 -8.14
CA PHE A 569 -14.09 -22.80 -8.92
C PHE A 569 -15.32 -22.02 -8.41
N ASN A 570 -15.90 -22.41 -7.28
CA ASN A 570 -16.95 -21.65 -6.64
C ASN A 570 -16.38 -20.37 -6.00
N ALA A 571 -16.94 -19.20 -6.33
CA ALA A 571 -16.58 -17.93 -5.72
C ALA A 571 -17.63 -17.53 -4.67
N PRO A 572 -17.23 -17.21 -3.43
CA PRO A 572 -18.14 -16.63 -2.45
C PRO A 572 -18.77 -15.35 -2.98
N THR A 573 -19.99 -15.02 -2.54
CA THR A 573 -20.70 -13.81 -2.97
C THR A 573 -19.87 -12.53 -2.74
N ALA A 574 -19.08 -12.50 -1.68
CA ALA A 574 -18.16 -11.40 -1.39
C ALA A 574 -17.14 -11.14 -2.53
N VAL A 575 -16.64 -12.20 -3.19
CA VAL A 575 -15.71 -12.10 -4.34
C VAL A 575 -16.43 -11.54 -5.58
N CYS A 576 -17.68 -11.97 -5.82
CA CYS A 576 -18.48 -11.44 -6.93
C CYS A 576 -18.77 -9.94 -6.75
N MET A 577 -19.12 -9.53 -5.52
CA MET A 577 -19.32 -8.11 -5.19
C MET A 577 -18.04 -7.28 -5.35
N ALA A 578 -16.88 -7.84 -5.01
CA ALA A 578 -15.58 -7.21 -5.23
C ALA A 578 -15.31 -6.94 -6.71
N ALA A 579 -15.58 -7.92 -7.58
CA ALA A 579 -15.42 -7.78 -9.03
C ALA A 579 -16.37 -6.71 -9.61
N VAL A 580 -17.63 -6.66 -9.15
CA VAL A 580 -18.58 -5.59 -9.54
C VAL A 580 -18.04 -4.22 -9.10
N LEU A 581 -17.61 -4.09 -7.85
CA LEU A 581 -17.06 -2.85 -7.31
C LEU A 581 -15.82 -2.39 -8.12
N TYR A 582 -14.90 -3.30 -8.41
CA TYR A 582 -13.71 -3.03 -9.22
C TYR A 582 -14.07 -2.50 -10.61
N VAL A 583 -14.95 -3.19 -11.35
CA VAL A 583 -15.34 -2.79 -12.71
C VAL A 583 -15.98 -1.41 -12.71
N PHE A 584 -16.94 -1.15 -11.82
CA PHE A 584 -17.60 0.15 -11.81
C PHE A 584 -16.67 1.27 -11.35
N ARG A 585 -15.71 1.00 -10.45
CA ARG A 585 -14.67 1.98 -10.10
C ARG A 585 -13.74 2.28 -11.27
N SER A 586 -13.34 1.28 -12.06
CA SER A 586 -12.42 1.49 -13.19
C SER A 586 -13.03 2.33 -14.32
N LEU A 587 -14.36 2.45 -14.36
CA LEU A 587 -15.06 3.31 -15.31
C LEU A 587 -15.11 4.78 -14.86
N VAL A 588 -14.82 5.06 -13.58
CA VAL A 588 -14.78 6.42 -13.03
C VAL A 588 -13.39 7.02 -13.26
N ASN A 589 -13.30 7.95 -14.22
CA ASN A 589 -12.08 8.73 -14.48
C ASN A 589 -11.97 9.93 -13.52
N ASP A 590 -11.95 9.63 -12.22
CA ASP A 590 -11.86 10.60 -11.13
C ASP A 590 -11.09 9.97 -9.96
N ASP A 591 -10.42 10.79 -9.15
CA ASP A 591 -9.62 10.34 -8.01
C ASP A 591 -10.50 10.17 -6.77
N ILE A 592 -11.43 9.22 -6.83
CA ILE A 592 -12.29 8.86 -5.70
C ILE A 592 -11.70 7.68 -4.91
N PRO A 593 -11.78 7.70 -3.58
CA PRO A 593 -11.42 6.54 -2.76
C PRO A 593 -12.38 5.40 -3.07
N LEU A 594 -11.88 4.18 -2.99
CA LEU A 594 -12.75 3.04 -3.11
C LEU A 594 -13.40 2.71 -1.75
N ASN A 595 -14.71 2.92 -1.67
CA ASN A 595 -15.47 2.70 -0.45
C ASN A 595 -16.87 2.12 -0.74
N ALA A 596 -17.66 1.87 0.30
CA ALA A 596 -18.99 1.26 0.15
C ALA A 596 -20.00 2.12 -0.63
N GLY A 597 -19.76 3.42 -0.78
CA GLY A 597 -20.58 4.34 -1.56
C GLY A 597 -20.70 3.94 -3.04
N CYS A 598 -19.64 3.39 -3.62
CA CYS A 598 -19.62 2.94 -5.02
C CYS A 598 -20.65 1.84 -5.33
N LEU A 599 -21.08 1.06 -4.32
CA LEU A 599 -22.07 -0.02 -4.48
C LEU A 599 -23.51 0.46 -4.34
N LYS A 600 -23.76 1.60 -3.67
CA LYS A 600 -25.12 2.11 -3.42
C LYS A 600 -26.00 2.26 -4.68
N PRO A 601 -25.49 2.69 -5.86
CA PRO A 601 -26.32 2.82 -7.05
C PRO A 601 -26.45 1.50 -7.85
N LEU A 602 -25.90 0.40 -7.35
CA LEU A 602 -25.83 -0.88 -8.04
C LEU A 602 -26.73 -1.91 -7.33
N LYS A 603 -27.66 -2.51 -8.07
CA LYS A 603 -28.43 -3.66 -7.61
C LYS A 603 -27.82 -4.92 -8.21
N VAL A 604 -27.18 -5.74 -7.38
CA VAL A 604 -26.54 -6.98 -7.82
C VAL A 604 -27.45 -8.17 -7.49
N ILE A 605 -27.74 -9.00 -8.49
CA ILE A 605 -28.56 -10.21 -8.35
C ILE A 605 -27.66 -11.41 -8.61
N ILE A 606 -27.45 -12.22 -7.57
CA ILE A 606 -26.65 -13.45 -7.63
C ILE A 606 -27.56 -14.59 -7.17
N PRO A 607 -27.95 -15.51 -8.08
CA PRO A 607 -28.84 -16.61 -7.71
C PRO A 607 -28.24 -17.49 -6.61
N GLU A 608 -29.05 -17.86 -5.62
CA GLU A 608 -28.65 -18.79 -4.55
C GLU A 608 -28.28 -20.16 -5.12
N GLY A 609 -27.20 -20.77 -4.60
CA GLY A 609 -26.73 -22.08 -5.04
C GLY A 609 -26.06 -22.10 -6.41
N CYS A 610 -25.80 -20.94 -7.03
CA CYS A 610 -24.92 -20.85 -8.20
C CYS A 610 -23.44 -20.84 -7.78
N MET A 611 -22.53 -21.01 -8.73
CA MET A 611 -21.09 -21.01 -8.41
C MET A 611 -20.56 -19.66 -7.88
N LEU A 612 -21.35 -18.58 -7.93
CA LEU A 612 -21.02 -17.25 -7.35
C LEU A 612 -21.72 -16.98 -6.00
N ASN A 613 -22.53 -17.93 -5.55
CA ASN A 613 -23.18 -17.95 -4.23
C ASN A 613 -23.28 -19.40 -3.74
N PRO A 614 -22.13 -20.06 -3.50
CA PRO A 614 -22.08 -21.47 -3.13
C PRO A 614 -22.54 -21.67 -1.69
N ASN A 615 -23.17 -22.82 -1.44
CA ASN A 615 -23.50 -23.30 -0.12
C ASN A 615 -22.34 -24.09 0.48
N PHE A 616 -22.20 -24.03 1.81
CA PHE A 616 -21.31 -24.91 2.56
C PHE A 616 -21.65 -26.38 2.28
N PRO A 617 -20.67 -27.30 2.11
CA PRO A 617 -19.22 -27.15 2.33
C PRO A 617 -18.38 -27.01 1.05
N ALA A 618 -18.89 -26.40 -0.04
CA ALA A 618 -18.16 -26.31 -1.31
C ALA A 618 -16.73 -25.75 -1.17
N SER A 619 -15.76 -26.32 -1.87
CA SER A 619 -14.43 -25.71 -2.02
C SER A 619 -14.51 -24.38 -2.80
N VAL A 620 -13.68 -23.40 -2.45
CA VAL A 620 -13.75 -22.04 -3.00
C VAL A 620 -12.41 -21.39 -3.36
N VAL A 621 -11.28 -22.07 -3.17
CA VAL A 621 -9.97 -21.43 -3.32
C VAL A 621 -9.74 -20.86 -4.73
N ALA A 622 -10.14 -21.58 -5.79
CA ALA A 622 -10.06 -21.07 -7.16
C ALA A 622 -11.11 -19.99 -7.46
N GLY A 623 -12.17 -19.90 -6.65
CA GLY A 623 -13.16 -18.82 -6.70
C GLY A 623 -12.54 -17.43 -6.56
N ASN A 624 -11.67 -17.27 -5.57
CA ASN A 624 -10.99 -16.00 -5.27
C ASN A 624 -10.01 -15.60 -6.39
N VAL A 625 -9.28 -16.56 -6.95
CA VAL A 625 -8.11 -16.28 -7.79
C VAL A 625 -8.30 -16.55 -9.29
N GLU A 626 -9.24 -17.42 -9.66
CA GLU A 626 -9.55 -17.74 -11.06
C GLU A 626 -10.92 -17.19 -11.48
N THR A 627 -11.97 -17.59 -10.76
CA THR A 627 -13.35 -17.22 -11.11
C THR A 627 -13.56 -15.71 -11.00
N SER A 628 -12.93 -15.03 -10.04
CA SER A 628 -12.99 -13.56 -9.89
C SER A 628 -12.51 -12.79 -11.13
N SER A 629 -11.44 -13.27 -11.78
CA SER A 629 -10.92 -12.70 -13.03
C SER A 629 -11.91 -12.91 -14.18
N CYS A 630 -12.56 -14.08 -14.21
CA CYS A 630 -13.61 -14.41 -15.17
C CYS A 630 -14.87 -13.54 -14.98
N ILE A 631 -15.31 -13.29 -13.73
CA ILE A 631 -16.44 -12.39 -13.44
C ILE A 631 -16.15 -10.99 -13.99
N THR A 632 -14.93 -10.49 -13.75
CA THR A 632 -14.49 -9.17 -14.23
C THR A 632 -14.50 -9.07 -15.75
N ASN A 633 -13.95 -10.08 -16.43
CA ASN A 633 -13.99 -10.17 -17.89
C ASN A 633 -15.43 -10.25 -18.43
N ALA A 634 -16.33 -11.02 -17.80
CA ALA A 634 -17.73 -11.10 -18.20
C ALA A 634 -18.45 -9.74 -18.07
N LEU A 635 -18.18 -9.01 -16.99
CA LEU A 635 -18.72 -7.66 -16.78
C LEU A 635 -18.21 -6.67 -17.84
N PHE A 636 -16.90 -6.64 -18.12
CA PHE A 636 -16.36 -5.79 -19.19
C PHE A 636 -16.90 -6.18 -20.57
N GLY A 637 -17.08 -7.48 -20.82
CA GLY A 637 -17.72 -7.99 -22.03
C GLY A 637 -19.18 -7.52 -22.17
N ALA A 638 -19.95 -7.54 -21.08
CA ALA A 638 -21.34 -7.08 -21.09
C ALA A 638 -21.44 -5.56 -21.27
N LEU A 639 -20.53 -4.80 -20.69
CA LEU A 639 -20.47 -3.34 -20.84
C LEU A 639 -19.94 -2.91 -22.22
N GLY A 640 -19.19 -3.77 -22.92
CA GLY A 640 -18.66 -3.48 -24.24
C GLY A 640 -17.55 -2.42 -24.25
N VAL A 641 -16.78 -2.29 -23.16
CA VAL A 641 -15.83 -1.17 -22.96
C VAL A 641 -14.37 -1.54 -23.26
N MET A 642 -13.98 -2.80 -23.11
CA MET A 642 -12.62 -3.29 -23.43
C MET A 642 -12.61 -4.78 -23.78
N ALA A 643 -11.62 -5.21 -24.56
CA ALA A 643 -11.32 -6.63 -24.75
C ALA A 643 -10.93 -7.28 -23.41
N GLY A 644 -11.06 -8.61 -23.31
CA GLY A 644 -10.71 -9.32 -22.09
C GLY A 644 -9.21 -9.28 -21.81
N SER A 645 -8.84 -9.23 -20.53
CA SER A 645 -7.47 -9.59 -20.10
C SER A 645 -7.38 -11.10 -19.89
N GLN A 646 -6.19 -11.61 -19.53
CA GLN A 646 -6.06 -13.02 -19.12
C GLN A 646 -7.16 -13.41 -18.10
N PRO A 647 -7.90 -14.51 -18.31
CA PRO A 647 -9.05 -14.88 -17.45
C PRO A 647 -8.62 -15.59 -16.16
N THR A 648 -7.42 -15.29 -15.66
CA THR A 648 -6.71 -16.09 -14.65
C THR A 648 -5.63 -15.23 -13.99
N MET A 649 -5.33 -15.51 -12.72
CA MET A 649 -4.13 -14.97 -12.06
C MET A 649 -2.93 -15.94 -12.15
N ASN A 650 -3.10 -17.13 -12.75
CA ASN A 650 -2.10 -18.20 -12.84
C ASN A 650 -1.49 -18.52 -11.46
N ASN A 651 -2.26 -19.19 -10.61
CA ASN A 651 -1.87 -19.44 -9.22
C ASN A 651 -0.96 -20.66 -9.15
N PHE A 652 0.34 -20.36 -9.12
CA PHE A 652 1.39 -21.34 -8.99
C PHE A 652 1.79 -21.49 -7.53
N THR A 653 1.61 -22.70 -7.00
CA THR A 653 2.07 -23.06 -5.65
C THR A 653 3.04 -24.21 -5.73
N PHE A 654 4.03 -24.21 -4.84
CA PHE A 654 4.85 -25.39 -4.64
C PHE A 654 5.33 -25.49 -3.20
N GLY A 655 5.73 -26.68 -2.80
CA GLY A 655 6.34 -26.86 -1.50
C GLY A 655 6.49 -28.30 -1.06
N ASN A 656 6.86 -28.46 0.20
CA ASN A 656 6.95 -29.71 0.92
C ASN A 656 6.65 -29.45 2.42
N ALA A 657 7.07 -30.36 3.31
CA ALA A 657 6.86 -30.19 4.75
C ALA A 657 7.57 -28.96 5.34
N LYS A 658 8.67 -28.51 4.73
CA LYS A 658 9.51 -27.40 5.21
C LYS A 658 9.21 -26.08 4.51
N TYR A 659 8.94 -26.11 3.20
CA TYR A 659 8.77 -24.91 2.38
C TYR A 659 7.35 -24.86 1.79
N GLN A 660 6.75 -23.68 1.80
CA GLN A 660 5.45 -23.42 1.17
C GLN A 660 5.54 -22.09 0.43
N TYR A 661 5.24 -22.12 -0.87
CA TYR A 661 5.32 -20.97 -1.75
C TYR A 661 4.03 -20.81 -2.56
N TYR A 662 3.63 -19.56 -2.75
CA TYR A 662 2.50 -19.15 -3.56
C TYR A 662 2.88 -17.93 -4.40
N GLU A 663 2.55 -17.96 -5.69
CA GLU A 663 2.72 -16.85 -6.62
C GLU A 663 1.61 -16.80 -7.68
N THR A 664 1.13 -15.60 -7.99
CA THR A 664 0.32 -15.32 -9.18
C THR A 664 1.23 -14.92 -10.34
N ILE A 665 1.14 -15.58 -11.49
CA ILE A 665 1.98 -15.26 -12.65
C ILE A 665 1.26 -14.26 -13.57
N SER A 666 1.92 -13.14 -13.88
CA SER A 666 1.32 -12.10 -14.71
C SER A 666 1.23 -12.49 -16.18
N GLY A 667 0.29 -11.86 -16.90
CA GLY A 667 0.07 -12.06 -18.33
C GLY A 667 -0.29 -10.76 -19.04
N GLY A 668 -1.21 -10.80 -19.99
CA GLY A 668 -1.57 -9.63 -20.79
C GLY A 668 -2.86 -8.95 -20.36
N SER A 669 -2.89 -7.61 -20.36
CA SER A 669 -4.14 -6.86 -20.25
C SER A 669 -4.88 -6.69 -21.59
N GLY A 670 -6.20 -6.49 -21.50
CA GLY A 670 -7.03 -6.20 -22.66
C GLY A 670 -6.77 -4.83 -23.27
N ALA A 671 -6.98 -4.71 -24.58
CA ALA A 671 -6.96 -3.44 -25.30
C ALA A 671 -8.35 -2.80 -25.34
N GLY A 672 -8.42 -1.49 -25.57
CA GLY A 672 -9.69 -0.77 -25.57
C GLY A 672 -9.66 0.57 -26.31
N ALA A 673 -10.84 1.20 -26.35
CA ALA A 673 -11.04 2.51 -26.96
C ALA A 673 -11.45 3.52 -25.89
N LEU A 674 -11.02 4.77 -26.05
CA LEU A 674 -11.54 5.90 -25.28
C LEU A 674 -12.65 6.57 -26.08
N VAL A 675 -13.72 6.93 -25.40
CA VAL A 675 -14.91 7.56 -26.00
C VAL A 675 -15.17 8.94 -25.41
N ASP A 676 -15.72 9.85 -26.22
CA ASP A 676 -16.23 11.14 -25.75
C ASP A 676 -17.59 11.00 -25.06
N GLU A 677 -18.15 12.14 -24.60
CA GLU A 677 -19.45 12.18 -23.94
C GLU A 677 -20.62 11.76 -24.85
N ALA A 678 -20.46 11.84 -26.17
CA ALA A 678 -21.44 11.38 -27.15
C ALA A 678 -21.28 9.89 -27.51
N GLY A 679 -20.25 9.23 -26.96
CA GLY A 679 -19.94 7.82 -27.22
C GLY A 679 -19.16 7.59 -28.50
N HIS A 680 -18.57 8.62 -29.11
CA HIS A 680 -17.68 8.47 -30.25
C HIS A 680 -16.27 8.12 -29.79
N ILE A 681 -15.60 7.23 -30.53
CA ILE A 681 -14.21 6.86 -30.25
C ILE A 681 -13.30 8.06 -30.53
N THR A 682 -12.61 8.56 -29.51
CA THR A 682 -11.63 9.65 -29.61
C THR A 682 -10.20 9.14 -29.77
N SER A 683 -9.88 8.04 -29.10
CA SER A 683 -8.58 7.37 -29.19
C SER A 683 -8.70 5.92 -28.69
N GLY A 684 -7.59 5.22 -28.48
CA GLY A 684 -7.59 3.91 -27.84
C GLY A 684 -6.21 3.52 -27.35
N PHE A 685 -6.13 2.38 -26.68
CA PHE A 685 -4.94 1.94 -25.97
C PHE A 685 -4.68 0.45 -26.24
N ASN A 686 -3.39 0.11 -26.36
CA ASN A 686 -2.93 -1.27 -26.38
C ASN A 686 -2.94 -1.84 -24.96
N GLY A 687 -3.08 -3.15 -24.85
CA GLY A 687 -2.85 -3.85 -23.60
C GLY A 687 -1.37 -3.84 -23.21
N THR A 688 -1.12 -3.92 -21.91
CA THR A 688 0.21 -3.99 -21.31
C THR A 688 0.60 -5.47 -21.16
N SER A 689 1.82 -5.81 -21.57
CA SER A 689 2.37 -7.16 -21.49
C SER A 689 2.92 -7.48 -20.09
N VAL A 690 2.81 -8.74 -19.67
CA VAL A 690 3.38 -9.30 -18.42
C VAL A 690 3.04 -8.45 -17.19
N VAL A 691 1.77 -8.05 -17.08
CA VAL A 691 1.22 -7.25 -15.97
C VAL A 691 0.12 -8.01 -15.23
N GLN A 692 0.04 -7.80 -13.92
CA GLN A 692 -1.12 -8.26 -13.16
C GLN A 692 -2.35 -7.46 -13.57
N THR A 693 -3.51 -8.13 -13.66
CA THR A 693 -4.74 -7.51 -14.12
C THR A 693 -5.88 -7.80 -13.16
N HIS A 694 -6.86 -6.90 -13.18
CA HIS A 694 -8.15 -7.09 -12.53
C HIS A 694 -8.06 -7.32 -11.03
N MET A 695 -8.21 -8.57 -10.60
CA MET A 695 -8.46 -8.92 -9.21
C MET A 695 -7.17 -9.08 -8.38
N THR A 696 -6.00 -8.83 -8.99
CA THR A 696 -4.69 -8.81 -8.32
C THR A 696 -3.82 -7.68 -8.85
N ASN A 697 -3.01 -7.11 -7.97
CA ASN A 697 -1.91 -6.20 -8.28
C ASN A 697 -0.64 -6.60 -7.51
N SER A 698 -0.52 -7.87 -7.13
CA SER A 698 0.61 -8.37 -6.35
C SER A 698 1.90 -8.25 -7.16
N ARG A 699 3.02 -8.04 -6.47
CA ARG A 699 4.33 -8.09 -7.11
C ARG A 699 4.72 -9.54 -7.36
N LEU A 700 5.58 -9.73 -8.37
CA LEU A 700 6.35 -10.96 -8.49
C LEU A 700 7.28 -11.07 -7.28
N THR A 701 7.61 -12.29 -6.87
CA THR A 701 8.69 -12.47 -5.90
C THR A 701 10.01 -12.14 -6.58
N ASP A 702 10.80 -11.28 -5.95
CA ASP A 702 12.14 -10.96 -6.46
C ASP A 702 12.94 -12.26 -6.67
N PRO A 703 13.58 -12.46 -7.84
CA PRO A 703 14.30 -13.69 -8.14
C PRO A 703 15.34 -14.07 -7.08
N GLU A 704 16.07 -13.09 -6.53
CA GLU A 704 17.11 -13.36 -5.54
C GLU A 704 16.47 -13.81 -4.21
N ILE A 705 15.37 -13.17 -3.81
CA ILE A 705 14.61 -13.59 -2.63
C ILE A 705 14.00 -14.98 -2.82
N LEU A 706 13.46 -15.28 -4.01
CA LEU A 706 12.90 -16.59 -4.36
C LEU A 706 13.96 -17.69 -4.21
N GLU A 707 15.12 -17.52 -4.84
CA GLU A 707 16.21 -18.51 -4.80
C GLU A 707 16.88 -18.60 -3.43
N PHE A 708 16.87 -17.52 -2.66
CA PHE A 708 17.41 -17.50 -1.30
C PHE A 708 16.49 -18.24 -0.31
N ARG A 709 15.18 -18.05 -0.43
CA ARG A 709 14.18 -18.58 0.51
C ARG A 709 13.77 -20.02 0.22
N PHE A 710 13.81 -20.40 -1.06
CA PHE A 710 13.27 -21.67 -1.53
C PHE A 710 14.31 -22.41 -2.37
N PRO A 711 14.39 -23.75 -2.27
CA PRO A 711 15.32 -24.56 -3.05
C PRO A 711 14.83 -24.71 -4.51
N VAL A 712 14.77 -23.59 -5.21
CA VAL A 712 14.43 -23.46 -6.62
C VAL A 712 15.39 -22.47 -7.29
N ARG A 713 15.45 -22.50 -8.62
CA ARG A 713 16.17 -21.52 -9.44
C ARG A 713 15.25 -20.97 -10.51
N LEU A 714 15.17 -19.65 -10.64
CA LEU A 714 14.44 -19.02 -11.74
C LEU A 714 15.35 -19.00 -12.97
N GLU A 715 15.05 -19.85 -13.96
CA GLU A 715 15.87 -19.92 -15.17
C GLU A 715 15.60 -18.75 -16.11
N SER A 716 14.34 -18.33 -16.19
CA SER A 716 13.93 -17.22 -17.06
C SER A 716 12.54 -16.72 -16.69
N TYR A 717 12.33 -15.41 -16.86
CA TYR A 717 10.99 -14.84 -17.00
C TYR A 717 10.97 -13.88 -18.21
N ALA A 718 10.30 -14.27 -19.28
CA ALA A 718 10.33 -13.55 -20.56
C ALA A 718 8.92 -13.30 -21.12
N MET A 719 8.77 -12.28 -21.98
CA MET A 719 7.51 -12.08 -22.72
C MET A 719 7.30 -13.22 -23.72
N ARG A 720 6.07 -13.73 -23.79
CA ARG A 720 5.66 -14.70 -24.81
C ARG A 720 5.25 -13.96 -26.07
N GLU A 721 6.22 -13.74 -26.96
CA GLU A 721 6.04 -12.99 -28.20
C GLU A 721 4.83 -13.47 -29.02
N GLY A 722 4.06 -12.50 -29.54
CA GLY A 722 2.89 -12.76 -30.39
C GLY A 722 1.68 -13.40 -29.68
N SER A 723 1.68 -13.53 -28.35
CA SER A 723 0.56 -14.12 -27.61
C SER A 723 -0.63 -13.18 -27.38
N GLY A 724 -0.44 -11.87 -27.56
CA GLY A 724 -1.50 -10.86 -27.39
C GLY A 724 -2.56 -10.92 -28.50
N GLY A 725 -3.80 -10.56 -28.17
CA GLY A 725 -4.91 -10.52 -29.13
C GLY A 725 -4.68 -9.48 -30.24
N GLN A 726 -4.95 -9.85 -31.49
CA GLN A 726 -4.77 -8.98 -32.65
C GLN A 726 -6.00 -8.09 -32.89
N GLY A 727 -5.78 -6.79 -33.09
CA GLY A 727 -6.83 -5.82 -33.41
C GLY A 727 -6.24 -4.49 -33.86
N LYS A 728 -7.09 -3.47 -34.03
CA LYS A 728 -6.61 -2.08 -34.27
C LYS A 728 -5.68 -1.61 -33.13
N TRP A 729 -6.05 -1.98 -31.90
CA TRP A 729 -5.17 -1.94 -30.74
C TRP A 729 -4.92 -3.38 -30.29
N HIS A 730 -3.66 -3.68 -29.97
CA HIS A 730 -3.21 -5.03 -29.66
C HIS A 730 -3.35 -5.31 -28.16
N GLY A 731 -3.81 -6.51 -27.80
CA GLY A 731 -3.78 -6.98 -26.41
C GLY A 731 -2.36 -7.21 -25.92
N GLY A 732 -2.16 -7.13 -24.60
CA GLY A 732 -0.86 -7.39 -23.98
C GLY A 732 -0.42 -8.84 -24.15
N MET A 733 0.88 -9.07 -24.20
CA MET A 733 1.47 -10.42 -24.29
C MET A 733 1.54 -11.07 -22.91
N GLY A 734 1.39 -12.39 -22.87
CA GLY A 734 1.66 -13.21 -21.68
C GLY A 734 3.16 -13.33 -21.39
N GLY A 735 3.51 -14.00 -20.29
CA GLY A 735 4.89 -14.32 -19.92
C GLY A 735 5.18 -15.82 -19.95
N VAL A 736 6.46 -16.19 -19.98
CA VAL A 736 6.98 -17.56 -19.80
C VAL A 736 7.89 -17.55 -18.58
N ARG A 737 7.50 -18.23 -17.50
CA ARG A 737 8.23 -18.26 -16.22
C ARG A 737 8.71 -19.68 -15.96
N ARG A 738 10.03 -19.90 -15.97
CA ARG A 738 10.65 -21.23 -15.88
C ARG A 738 11.35 -21.38 -14.54
N ILE A 739 10.88 -22.29 -13.69
CA ILE A 739 11.39 -22.51 -12.33
C ILE A 739 11.91 -23.93 -12.21
N ARG A 740 13.22 -24.07 -11.97
CA ARG A 740 13.89 -25.36 -11.74
C ARG A 740 13.85 -25.70 -10.26
N PHE A 741 13.45 -26.93 -9.93
CA PHE A 741 13.43 -27.43 -8.57
C PHE A 741 14.78 -28.01 -8.17
N LEU A 742 15.24 -27.73 -6.95
CA LEU A 742 16.52 -28.23 -6.42
C LEU A 742 16.31 -29.31 -5.34
N GLU A 743 15.10 -29.43 -4.81
CA GLU A 743 14.66 -30.47 -3.87
C GLU A 743 13.34 -31.10 -4.33
N PRO A 744 13.00 -32.31 -3.86
CA PRO A 744 11.69 -32.89 -4.08
C PRO A 744 10.56 -32.03 -3.50
N MET A 745 9.56 -31.73 -4.32
CA MET A 745 8.41 -30.89 -3.97
C MET A 745 7.15 -31.29 -4.72
N THR A 746 5.99 -30.94 -4.17
CA THR A 746 4.73 -30.93 -4.90
C THR A 746 4.53 -29.56 -5.52
N ALA A 747 4.34 -29.48 -6.84
CA ALA A 747 3.91 -28.29 -7.55
C ALA A 747 2.43 -28.39 -7.92
N SER A 748 1.70 -27.28 -7.85
CA SER A 748 0.28 -27.19 -8.20
C SER A 748 0.00 -25.90 -8.95
N ILE A 749 -0.94 -25.98 -9.88
CA ILE A 749 -1.41 -24.85 -10.67
C ILE A 749 -2.93 -24.81 -10.65
N LEU A 750 -3.47 -23.65 -10.31
CA LEU A 750 -4.85 -23.25 -10.57
C LEU A 750 -4.80 -22.20 -11.68
N SER A 751 -5.52 -22.43 -12.77
CA SER A 751 -5.53 -21.50 -13.89
C SER A 751 -6.77 -21.65 -14.79
N ASN A 752 -6.99 -20.66 -15.65
CA ASN A 752 -8.03 -20.66 -16.69
C ASN A 752 -7.43 -20.13 -18.02
N GLY A 753 -8.19 -20.13 -19.12
CA GLY A 753 -7.69 -19.63 -20.41
C GLY A 753 -6.71 -20.55 -21.13
N ARG A 754 -6.69 -21.84 -20.79
CA ARG A 754 -5.99 -22.93 -21.50
C ARG A 754 -6.89 -23.53 -22.58
N VAL A 755 -8.22 -23.42 -22.43
CA VAL A 755 -9.21 -23.80 -23.45
C VAL A 755 -9.92 -22.57 -24.02
N HIS A 756 -10.37 -21.66 -23.16
CA HIS A 756 -11.10 -20.44 -23.52
C HIS A 756 -10.26 -19.18 -23.24
N PRO A 757 -9.42 -18.72 -24.19
CA PRO A 757 -8.54 -17.58 -23.95
C PRO A 757 -9.30 -16.25 -23.83
N ALA A 758 -8.59 -15.19 -23.43
CA ALA A 758 -9.12 -13.84 -23.37
C ALA A 758 -9.76 -13.43 -24.71
N PHE A 759 -11.03 -13.00 -24.68
CA PHE A 759 -11.79 -12.64 -25.87
C PHE A 759 -11.34 -11.29 -26.46
N GLY A 760 -11.43 -11.15 -27.77
CA GLY A 760 -11.30 -9.86 -28.45
C GLY A 760 -12.64 -9.11 -28.49
N MET A 761 -12.58 -7.80 -28.77
CA MET A 761 -13.78 -6.93 -28.83
C MET A 761 -13.87 -6.23 -30.18
N ALA A 762 -15.11 -5.97 -30.64
CA ALA A 762 -15.39 -5.20 -31.87
C ALA A 762 -14.62 -5.68 -33.11
N GLY A 763 -14.49 -7.00 -33.28
CA GLY A 763 -13.76 -7.62 -34.40
C GLY A 763 -12.27 -7.92 -34.11
N GLY A 764 -11.75 -7.53 -32.95
CA GLY A 764 -10.46 -8.00 -32.45
C GLY A 764 -10.47 -9.52 -32.20
N LYS A 765 -9.32 -10.17 -32.41
CA LYS A 765 -9.12 -11.60 -32.16
C LYS A 765 -8.77 -11.85 -30.69
N ALA A 766 -9.09 -13.05 -30.23
CA ALA A 766 -8.69 -13.53 -28.91
C ALA A 766 -7.16 -13.61 -28.76
N GLY A 767 -6.67 -13.55 -27.52
CA GLY A 767 -5.28 -13.87 -27.19
C GLY A 767 -4.97 -15.36 -27.36
N ALA A 768 -3.69 -15.72 -27.29
CA ALA A 768 -3.26 -17.12 -27.32
C ALA A 768 -3.60 -17.82 -25.99
N PRO A 769 -4.01 -19.11 -26.01
CA PRO A 769 -4.19 -19.88 -24.78
C PRO A 769 -2.91 -20.00 -23.96
N GLY A 770 -3.06 -20.04 -22.63
CA GLY A 770 -1.99 -20.39 -21.70
C GLY A 770 -1.55 -21.84 -21.82
N ILE A 771 -0.35 -22.16 -21.33
CA ILE A 771 0.20 -23.51 -21.30
C ILE A 771 0.80 -23.71 -19.90
N ASN A 772 0.63 -24.89 -19.34
CA ASN A 772 1.27 -25.33 -18.10
C ASN A 772 2.04 -26.61 -18.44
N GLN A 773 3.33 -26.69 -18.16
CA GLN A 773 4.08 -27.91 -18.45
C GLN A 773 5.25 -28.16 -17.49
N VAL A 774 5.64 -29.42 -17.38
CA VAL A 774 6.83 -29.86 -16.66
C VAL A 774 7.84 -30.43 -17.64
N GLN A 775 9.04 -29.86 -17.65
CA GLN A 775 10.19 -30.45 -18.31
C GLN A 775 10.94 -31.33 -17.31
N ARG A 776 10.95 -32.64 -17.55
CA ARG A 776 11.65 -33.63 -16.74
C ARG A 776 13.14 -33.63 -17.04
N VAL A 777 13.95 -34.08 -16.08
CA VAL A 777 15.42 -34.21 -16.23
C VAL A 777 15.82 -35.09 -17.43
N ASP A 778 15.00 -36.09 -17.78
CA ASP A 778 15.22 -36.97 -18.93
C ASP A 778 14.83 -36.33 -20.29
N GLY A 779 14.37 -35.08 -20.29
CA GLY A 779 13.94 -34.34 -21.47
C GLY A 779 12.47 -34.52 -21.83
N ARG A 780 11.71 -35.38 -21.13
CA ARG A 780 10.27 -35.53 -21.35
C ARG A 780 9.53 -34.25 -20.95
N VAL A 781 8.56 -33.84 -21.76
CA VAL A 781 7.64 -32.74 -21.44
C VAL A 781 6.26 -33.31 -21.09
N GLU A 782 5.76 -32.96 -19.92
CA GLU A 782 4.43 -33.32 -19.43
C GLU A 782 3.54 -32.06 -19.42
N VAL A 783 2.56 -32.00 -20.31
CA VAL A 783 1.62 -30.86 -20.39
C VAL A 783 0.48 -31.08 -19.39
N LEU A 784 0.28 -30.10 -18.51
CA LEU A 784 -0.81 -30.06 -17.55
C LEU A 784 -2.03 -29.34 -18.15
N LYS A 785 -3.23 -29.64 -17.62
CA LYS A 785 -4.47 -28.96 -18.01
C LYS A 785 -4.57 -27.57 -17.33
N HIS A 786 -5.77 -26.97 -17.34
CA HIS A 786 -6.05 -25.70 -16.67
C HIS A 786 -5.84 -25.78 -15.13
N ILE A 787 -6.05 -26.96 -14.53
CA ILE A 787 -5.57 -27.29 -13.19
C ILE A 787 -4.64 -28.48 -13.23
N GLY A 788 -3.69 -28.56 -12.29
CA GLY A 788 -2.76 -29.69 -12.21
C GLY A 788 -2.01 -29.74 -10.88
N GLN A 789 -1.59 -30.95 -10.51
CA GLN A 789 -0.69 -31.24 -9.40
C GLN A 789 0.34 -32.24 -9.89
N VAL A 790 1.61 -32.03 -9.53
CA VAL A 790 2.71 -32.85 -10.00
C VAL A 790 3.84 -32.90 -8.97
N GLU A 791 4.41 -34.09 -8.79
CA GLU A 791 5.63 -34.25 -8.00
C GLU A 791 6.83 -33.85 -8.86
N MET A 792 7.65 -32.95 -8.33
CA MET A 792 8.85 -32.39 -8.95
C MET A 792 10.08 -33.05 -8.33
N ALA A 793 10.95 -33.61 -9.17
CA ALA A 793 12.26 -34.09 -8.76
C ALA A 793 13.31 -32.96 -8.86
N PRO A 794 14.45 -33.05 -8.13
CA PRO A 794 15.58 -32.17 -8.35
C PRO A 794 16.00 -32.16 -9.83
N GLY A 795 16.05 -30.97 -10.42
CA GLY A 795 16.35 -30.76 -11.82
C GLY A 795 15.12 -30.66 -12.73
N ASP A 796 13.91 -31.02 -12.30
CA ASP A 796 12.69 -30.76 -13.08
C ASP A 796 12.41 -29.26 -13.16
N VAL A 797 11.81 -28.80 -14.26
CA VAL A 797 11.45 -27.40 -14.50
C VAL A 797 9.94 -27.29 -14.70
N PHE A 798 9.28 -26.41 -13.94
CA PHE A 798 7.90 -26.00 -14.18
C PHE A 798 7.89 -24.76 -15.08
N GLU A 799 7.02 -24.74 -16.08
CA GLU A 799 6.85 -23.66 -17.06
C GLU A 799 5.38 -23.27 -17.26
#